data_AF-A0A8R1DRZ3-F1
#
_entry.id   AF-A0A8R1DRZ3-F1
#
_cell.length_a   1.000
_cell.length_b   1.000
_cell.length_c   1.000
_cell.angle_alpha   90.00
_cell.angle_beta   90.00
_cell.angle_gamma   90.00
#
_symmetry.space_group_name_H-M   'P 1'
#
loop_
_entity.id
_entity.type
_entity.pdbx_description
1 polymer ?
#
loop_
_entity_poly.entity_id
_entity_poly.type
_entity_poly.pdbx_seq_one_letter_code
_entity_poly.pdbx_strand_id
1 'polypeptide(L)'
;MLTPKVIKVEARQFPVTLHFEKRTPEDYIASAFRKTCRIHETLPPGAILVFVTGQNEVRQLMAKLKKRYPVVYETAKNGEVLVKGTKEWKERKVEAAKSIRLEDFKEELNGDDDVEDEENGLMDGDDMNERGAAEAFDDYEEFENGDGDLEDGKVENTVGPPPADCEPLYCLPLYSLLSMGKQRRVFDETPAGMRLCVISTNVAETSLTIPGVKYVIDGGFEKRRLYDSITGVSRFAVCRISQASADQRAGRAGRIAAGHAYRLYSSAVFQDLVKFADPEILTKPADQLVLHLKSMNIVKVVNFPFPSAPDEKMLEAAEQRLCRLGALSESTINGKTEARITKLGKTLAVFPLAPPYAKFIAMADQHNLMSHAILLISLLSVREPLIPVASLRGATPEETKELMKNVLKERRRWCSQSAARRLGDLKVLMHAASVAEQVKYNPQECEKVGLRVKALVEARKLRQQLTNIVNASSKKASAVTIDPNLPPPTDQQAQLLRQMVVASFADRIARRVDRSIGQEEVQKGAYETTLIKEHVFIDPCSVLFTEEPEFVIFQEIVQVNEKKLLTSVCSVDKEWLSRLAESYCHFGDQDKNQEPKYDEVKDCVVKSVKVTFGPMEWELPVENRIVPHDILMYRWFAVFLLDGLVFEKLKEFVPKLLAPPTTMVKSWAKLQKRTESLLNRLIEKEVCSFF
;
A
#
# COMPACT_ATOMS: atom_id res chain seq x y z
N MET A 1 22.44 -23.88 23.81
CA MET A 1 21.36 -24.30 22.89
C MET A 1 21.79 -25.58 22.20
N LEU A 2 20.93 -26.59 22.11
CA LEU A 2 21.19 -27.79 21.31
C LEU A 2 21.12 -27.40 19.83
N THR A 3 22.19 -27.66 19.08
CA THR A 3 22.16 -27.49 17.62
C THR A 3 21.17 -28.50 17.04
N PRO A 4 20.18 -28.07 16.24
CA PRO A 4 19.21 -28.98 15.65
C PRO A 4 19.92 -29.95 14.70
N LYS A 5 19.48 -31.21 14.68
CA LYS A 5 20.02 -32.22 13.76
C LYS A 5 19.56 -31.88 12.33
N VAL A 6 20.50 -31.66 11.43
CA VAL A 6 20.23 -31.40 10.01
C VAL A 6 20.15 -32.72 9.26
N ILE A 7 19.03 -32.96 8.56
CA ILE A 7 18.84 -34.13 7.69
C ILE A 7 18.93 -33.65 6.24
N LYS A 8 19.89 -34.19 5.48
CA LYS A 8 20.01 -33.94 4.04
C LYS A 8 19.25 -35.01 3.28
N VAL A 9 18.15 -34.63 2.62
CA VAL A 9 17.37 -35.51 1.74
C VAL A 9 17.70 -35.17 0.30
N GLU A 10 18.24 -36.12 -0.45
CA GLU A 10 18.56 -35.92 -1.87
C GLU A 10 17.29 -36.04 -2.71
N ALA A 11 17.05 -35.06 -3.58
CA ALA A 11 15.92 -35.06 -4.51
C ALA A 11 16.34 -35.59 -5.88
N ARG A 12 15.45 -36.32 -6.56
CA ARG A 12 15.64 -36.72 -7.97
C ARG A 12 15.40 -35.51 -8.86
N GLN A 13 16.45 -34.72 -9.10
CA GLN A 13 16.43 -33.64 -10.10
C GLN A 13 17.18 -34.09 -11.35
N PHE A 14 16.69 -33.70 -12.52
CA PHE A 14 17.46 -33.88 -13.74
C PHE A 14 18.62 -32.88 -13.77
N PRO A 15 19.78 -33.25 -14.30
CA PRO A 15 20.95 -32.37 -14.31
C PRO A 15 20.69 -31.11 -15.13
N VAL A 16 21.09 -29.95 -14.59
CA VAL A 16 21.05 -28.66 -15.29
C VAL A 16 22.47 -28.23 -15.59
N THR A 17 22.80 -28.06 -16.87
CA THR A 17 24.09 -27.53 -17.29
C THR A 17 24.09 -26.00 -17.21
N LEU A 18 25.01 -25.44 -16.43
CA LEU A 18 25.14 -23.99 -16.26
C LEU A 18 26.12 -23.41 -17.27
N HIS A 19 25.70 -22.33 -17.95
CA HIS A 19 26.51 -21.55 -18.88
C HIS A 19 26.59 -20.11 -18.41
N PHE A 20 27.80 -19.53 -18.42
CA PHE A 20 28.02 -18.11 -18.10
C PHE A 20 28.51 -17.38 -19.34
N GLU A 21 28.06 -16.13 -19.50
CA GLU A 21 28.59 -15.26 -20.55
C GLU A 21 30.02 -14.82 -20.20
N LYS A 22 30.91 -14.71 -21.20
CA LYS A 22 32.31 -14.32 -20.94
C LYS A 22 32.43 -12.89 -20.40
N ARG A 23 31.54 -12.00 -20.85
CA ARG A 23 31.45 -10.60 -20.41
C ARG A 23 30.00 -10.29 -20.06
N THR A 24 29.80 -9.58 -18.96
CA THR A 24 28.48 -9.10 -18.56
C THR A 24 28.10 -7.92 -19.47
N PRO A 25 27.01 -8.00 -20.24
CA PRO A 25 26.56 -6.94 -21.13
C PRO A 25 25.94 -5.78 -20.33
N GLU A 26 26.01 -4.57 -20.87
CA GLU A 26 25.30 -3.40 -20.31
C GLU A 26 23.79 -3.52 -20.56
N ASP A 27 23.38 -3.77 -21.80
CA ASP A 27 21.99 -4.09 -22.15
C ASP A 27 21.76 -5.61 -22.11
N TYR A 28 21.21 -6.08 -20.99
CA TYR A 28 20.87 -7.47 -20.80
C TYR A 28 19.64 -7.91 -21.61
N ILE A 29 18.73 -7.01 -22.01
CA ILE A 29 17.56 -7.34 -22.84
C ILE A 29 17.99 -7.65 -24.27
N ALA A 30 18.90 -6.85 -24.85
CA ALA A 30 19.49 -7.16 -26.14
C ALA A 30 20.28 -8.48 -26.12
N SER A 31 20.98 -8.76 -25.01
CA SER A 31 21.66 -10.04 -24.80
C SER A 31 20.67 -11.22 -24.69
N ALA A 32 19.57 -11.05 -23.95
CA ALA A 32 18.51 -12.04 -23.82
C ALA A 32 17.87 -12.36 -25.16
N PHE A 33 17.59 -11.34 -25.99
CA PHE A 33 17.09 -11.49 -27.35
C PHE A 33 18.02 -12.33 -28.22
N ARG A 34 19.32 -11.95 -28.28
CA ARG A 34 20.32 -12.69 -29.06
C ARG A 34 20.48 -14.13 -28.59
N LYS A 35 20.49 -14.35 -27.26
CA LYS A 35 20.60 -15.69 -26.68
C LYS A 35 19.37 -16.53 -27.01
N THR A 36 18.18 -15.96 -26.90
CA THR A 36 16.92 -16.64 -27.26
C THR A 36 16.94 -17.06 -28.73
N CYS A 37 17.34 -16.17 -29.63
CA CYS A 37 17.45 -16.50 -31.05
C CYS A 37 18.44 -17.64 -31.30
N ARG A 38 19.64 -17.56 -30.70
CA ARG A 38 20.65 -18.62 -30.84
C ARG A 38 20.16 -19.96 -30.32
N ILE A 39 19.51 -20.00 -29.16
CA ILE A 39 18.94 -21.24 -28.60
C ILE A 39 17.87 -21.79 -29.54
N HIS A 40 16.99 -20.92 -30.04
CA HIS A 40 15.91 -21.29 -30.94
C HIS A 40 16.41 -21.90 -32.25
N GLU A 41 17.43 -21.28 -32.84
CA GLU A 41 17.95 -21.64 -34.18
C GLU A 41 18.96 -22.80 -34.16
N THR A 42 19.65 -23.06 -33.04
CA THR A 42 20.79 -24.01 -33.03
C THR A 42 20.63 -25.19 -32.07
N LEU A 43 19.79 -25.07 -31.03
CA LEU A 43 19.68 -26.10 -30.01
C LEU A 43 18.44 -26.98 -30.20
N PRO A 44 18.48 -28.26 -29.76
CA PRO A 44 17.37 -29.19 -29.88
C PRO A 44 16.04 -28.66 -29.31
N PRO A 45 14.89 -29.21 -29.73
CA PRO A 45 13.58 -28.82 -29.22
C PRO A 45 13.48 -28.84 -27.69
N GLY A 46 12.69 -27.91 -27.16
CA GLY A 46 12.41 -27.74 -25.74
C GLY A 46 12.06 -26.29 -25.41
N ALA A 47 11.15 -26.07 -24.47
CA ALA A 47 10.67 -24.73 -24.18
C ALA A 47 11.77 -23.83 -23.58
N ILE A 48 11.73 -22.56 -23.95
CA ILE A 48 12.63 -21.51 -23.49
C ILE A 48 11.91 -20.68 -22.43
N LEU A 49 12.54 -20.47 -21.28
CA LEU A 49 12.07 -19.56 -20.24
C LEU A 49 13.09 -18.44 -20.06
N VAL A 50 12.65 -17.19 -20.23
CA VAL A 50 13.51 -16.02 -20.14
C VAL A 50 13.08 -15.18 -18.94
N PHE A 51 14.00 -14.91 -18.02
CA PHE A 51 13.79 -14.03 -16.87
C PHE A 51 14.20 -12.59 -17.19
N VAL A 52 13.25 -11.66 -17.04
CA VAL A 52 13.43 -10.20 -17.12
C VAL A 52 12.89 -9.53 -15.86
N THR A 53 13.13 -8.23 -15.67
CA THR A 53 12.82 -7.57 -14.39
C THR A 53 11.41 -7.02 -14.30
N GLY A 54 10.77 -6.64 -15.41
CA GLY A 54 9.45 -6.02 -15.39
C GLY A 54 8.62 -6.17 -16.66
N GLN A 55 7.36 -5.74 -16.57
CA GLN A 55 6.36 -5.86 -17.65
C GLN A 55 6.78 -5.20 -18.97
N ASN A 56 7.37 -4.00 -18.92
CA ASN A 56 7.82 -3.30 -20.13
C ASN A 56 8.89 -4.08 -20.88
N GLU A 57 9.85 -4.66 -20.16
CA GLU A 57 10.87 -5.52 -20.76
C GLU A 57 10.31 -6.81 -21.33
N VAL A 58 9.33 -7.43 -20.66
CA VAL A 58 8.58 -8.58 -21.21
C VAL A 58 7.99 -8.20 -22.56
N ARG A 59 7.32 -7.04 -22.66
CA ARG A 59 6.72 -6.56 -23.90
C ARG A 59 7.76 -6.25 -24.97
N GLN A 60 8.83 -5.54 -24.63
CA GLN A 60 9.91 -5.19 -25.56
C GLN A 60 10.54 -6.45 -26.17
N LEU A 61 10.84 -7.44 -25.33
CA LEU A 61 11.44 -8.69 -25.79
C LEU A 61 10.46 -9.50 -26.64
N MET A 62 9.19 -9.57 -26.24
CA MET A 62 8.14 -10.20 -27.05
C MET A 62 8.00 -9.54 -28.43
N ALA A 63 7.97 -8.22 -28.50
CA ALA A 63 7.83 -7.49 -29.75
C ALA A 63 9.02 -7.77 -30.69
N LYS A 64 10.25 -7.76 -30.16
CA LYS A 64 11.47 -8.11 -30.92
C LYS A 64 11.42 -9.55 -31.44
N LEU A 65 11.01 -10.51 -30.61
CA LEU A 65 10.92 -11.93 -31.00
C LEU A 65 9.81 -12.19 -32.04
N LYS A 66 8.63 -11.59 -31.87
CA LYS A 66 7.52 -11.71 -32.83
C LYS A 66 7.84 -11.06 -34.18
N LYS A 67 8.57 -9.93 -34.17
CA LYS A 67 9.04 -9.28 -35.41
C LYS A 67 10.01 -10.16 -36.17
N ARG A 68 10.87 -10.92 -35.47
CA ARG A 68 11.85 -11.82 -36.08
C ARG A 68 11.23 -13.14 -36.57
N TYR A 69 10.33 -13.72 -35.78
CA TYR A 69 9.67 -14.99 -36.07
C TYR A 69 8.16 -14.76 -36.29
N PRO A 70 7.77 -14.10 -37.39
CA PRO A 70 6.36 -13.89 -37.68
C PRO A 70 5.68 -15.22 -37.92
N VAL A 71 4.59 -15.47 -37.19
CA VAL A 71 3.76 -16.66 -37.41
C VAL A 71 2.77 -16.32 -38.53
N VAL A 72 2.93 -16.95 -39.70
CA VAL A 72 2.04 -16.75 -40.84
C VAL A 72 0.92 -17.78 -40.78
N TYR A 73 -0.31 -17.27 -40.72
CA TYR A 73 -1.52 -18.06 -40.73
C TYR A 73 -2.12 -18.07 -42.15
N GLU A 74 -2.34 -19.24 -42.74
CA GLU A 74 -2.98 -19.43 -44.06
C GLU A 74 -4.38 -20.03 -43.88
N THR A 75 -5.40 -19.43 -44.50
CA THR A 75 -6.75 -19.99 -44.46
C THR A 75 -6.92 -21.02 -45.57
N ALA A 76 -7.22 -22.27 -45.23
CA ALA A 76 -7.53 -23.33 -46.18
C ALA A 76 -8.90 -23.10 -46.84
N LYS A 77 -9.14 -23.72 -48.01
CA LYS A 77 -10.32 -23.50 -48.87
C LYS A 77 -11.67 -23.88 -48.22
N ASN A 78 -11.62 -24.57 -47.09
CA ASN A 78 -12.70 -25.03 -46.22
C ASN A 78 -12.97 -24.06 -45.04
N GLY A 79 -12.26 -22.93 -44.94
CA GLY A 79 -12.43 -21.92 -43.89
C GLY A 79 -11.53 -22.10 -42.66
N GLU A 80 -10.64 -23.09 -42.65
CA GLU A 80 -9.73 -23.43 -41.54
C GLU A 80 -8.47 -22.57 -41.54
N VAL A 81 -7.90 -22.24 -40.37
CA VAL A 81 -6.66 -21.43 -40.27
C VAL A 81 -5.45 -22.33 -39.95
N LEU A 82 -4.52 -22.45 -40.89
CA LEU A 82 -3.29 -23.22 -40.85
C LEU A 82 -2.08 -22.33 -40.49
N VAL A 83 -1.02 -22.88 -39.90
CA VAL A 83 0.26 -22.16 -39.66
C VAL A 83 1.33 -22.65 -40.63
N LYS A 84 1.91 -21.75 -41.41
CA LYS A 84 2.94 -22.07 -42.41
C LYS A 84 4.25 -22.54 -41.73
N GLY A 85 4.77 -23.72 -42.13
CA GLY A 85 6.10 -24.21 -41.71
C GLY A 85 6.12 -25.38 -40.71
N THR A 86 5.00 -26.05 -40.43
CA THR A 86 4.94 -27.23 -39.54
C THR A 86 4.87 -28.52 -40.36
N LYS A 87 5.60 -29.58 -39.95
CA LYS A 87 5.71 -30.86 -40.69
C LYS A 87 4.48 -31.78 -40.57
N GLU A 88 3.53 -31.47 -39.69
CA GLU A 88 2.31 -32.27 -39.53
C GLU A 88 1.06 -31.38 -39.57
N TRP A 89 0.20 -31.71 -40.52
CA TRP A 89 -1.12 -31.15 -40.75
C TRP A 89 -2.03 -31.54 -39.57
N LYS A 90 -2.43 -30.58 -38.72
CA LYS A 90 -3.50 -30.80 -37.72
C LYS A 90 -4.48 -29.63 -37.67
N GLU A 91 -5.76 -30.00 -37.69
CA GLU A 91 -6.92 -29.12 -37.68
C GLU A 91 -6.92 -28.16 -36.47
N ARG A 92 -7.28 -26.90 -36.69
CA ARG A 92 -7.56 -25.93 -35.62
C ARG A 92 -8.84 -25.15 -35.90
N LYS A 93 -9.64 -24.96 -34.86
CA LYS A 93 -10.73 -23.97 -34.85
C LYS A 93 -10.13 -22.56 -35.06
N VAL A 94 -10.74 -21.82 -35.95
CA VAL A 94 -10.32 -20.49 -36.46
C VAL A 94 -10.08 -19.46 -35.34
N GLU A 95 -10.80 -19.54 -34.22
CA GLU A 95 -10.67 -18.65 -33.05
C GLU A 95 -9.37 -18.81 -32.25
N ALA A 96 -8.88 -20.05 -32.09
CA ALA A 96 -7.64 -20.33 -31.35
C ALA A 96 -6.37 -19.91 -32.12
N ALA A 97 -6.47 -19.83 -33.45
CA ALA A 97 -5.38 -19.42 -34.33
C ALA A 97 -5.42 -17.91 -34.65
N LYS A 98 -6.61 -17.30 -34.71
CA LYS A 98 -6.76 -15.85 -34.90
C LYS A 98 -6.29 -15.05 -33.69
N SER A 99 -6.45 -15.55 -32.46
CA SER A 99 -6.11 -14.90 -31.16
C SER A 99 -4.61 -14.76 -30.83
N ILE A 100 -3.74 -14.78 -31.85
CA ILE A 100 -2.28 -14.74 -31.73
C ILE A 100 -1.70 -13.74 -32.75
N ARG A 101 -2.29 -12.55 -32.86
CA ARG A 101 -1.61 -11.33 -33.32
C ARG A 101 -1.06 -10.56 -32.11
N LEU A 102 -0.08 -9.69 -32.34
CA LEU A 102 0.29 -8.67 -31.33
C LEU A 102 -0.94 -7.79 -30.99
N GLU A 103 -1.90 -7.76 -31.91
CA GLU A 103 -3.16 -7.04 -31.87
C GLU A 103 -4.30 -7.78 -31.14
N ASP A 104 -4.23 -9.08 -30.83
CA ASP A 104 -5.24 -9.73 -29.93
C ASP A 104 -4.86 -9.62 -28.45
N PHE A 105 -3.89 -8.77 -28.17
CA PHE A 105 -3.70 -8.15 -26.87
C PHE A 105 -4.41 -6.78 -26.80
N LYS A 106 -5.23 -6.45 -27.82
CA LYS A 106 -6.34 -5.51 -27.82
C LYS A 106 -7.61 -6.29 -27.44
N GLU A 107 -8.47 -5.71 -26.62
CA GLU A 107 -9.74 -6.34 -26.21
C GLU A 107 -10.64 -6.55 -27.43
N GLU A 108 -10.84 -7.79 -27.88
CA GLU A 108 -12.00 -8.13 -28.69
C GLU A 108 -13.07 -8.79 -27.83
N LEU A 109 -14.24 -8.14 -27.84
CA LEU A 109 -15.53 -8.62 -27.42
C LEU A 109 -15.92 -9.79 -28.34
N ASN A 110 -16.17 -10.98 -27.78
CA ASN A 110 -17.33 -11.83 -28.10
C ASN A 110 -17.30 -13.18 -27.35
N GLY A 111 -18.44 -13.48 -26.71
CA GLY A 111 -19.10 -14.79 -26.74
C GLY A 111 -18.49 -15.98 -26.01
N ASP A 112 -19.13 -16.32 -24.89
CA ASP A 112 -19.31 -17.65 -24.29
C ASP A 112 -18.08 -18.54 -24.06
N ASP A 113 -17.76 -18.77 -22.78
CA ASP A 113 -17.54 -20.12 -22.26
C ASP A 113 -17.52 -20.12 -20.72
N ASP A 114 -18.39 -20.94 -20.15
CA ASP A 114 -18.46 -21.29 -18.72
C ASP A 114 -17.23 -22.12 -18.33
N VAL A 115 -16.49 -21.72 -17.28
CA VAL A 115 -15.58 -22.64 -16.59
C VAL A 115 -15.59 -22.39 -15.07
N GLU A 116 -15.92 -23.48 -14.38
CA GLU A 116 -16.03 -23.66 -12.94
C GLU A 116 -14.72 -23.43 -12.17
N ASP A 117 -14.90 -23.04 -10.91
CA ASP A 117 -13.87 -22.76 -9.90
C ASP A 117 -12.97 -23.97 -9.65
N GLU A 118 -11.65 -23.81 -9.85
CA GLU A 118 -10.66 -24.60 -9.14
C GLU A 118 -9.67 -23.70 -8.39
N GLU A 119 -9.66 -23.93 -7.08
CA GLU A 119 -8.74 -23.42 -6.07
C GLU A 119 -7.30 -23.74 -6.45
N ASN A 120 -6.39 -22.75 -6.54
CA ASN A 120 -4.96 -22.93 -6.23
C ASN A 120 -4.14 -21.62 -6.25
N GLY A 121 -3.24 -21.50 -5.26
CA GLY A 121 -1.94 -20.82 -5.35
C GLY A 121 -1.90 -19.30 -5.10
N LEU A 122 -1.75 -18.92 -3.83
CA LEU A 122 -1.34 -17.57 -3.41
C LEU A 122 0.00 -17.20 -4.08
N MET A 123 0.02 -16.12 -4.86
CA MET A 123 1.24 -15.63 -5.53
C MET A 123 1.78 -14.37 -4.86
N ASP A 124 3.08 -14.38 -4.59
CA ASP A 124 3.82 -13.21 -4.11
C ASP A 124 4.17 -12.29 -5.30
N GLY A 125 3.56 -11.11 -5.33
CA GLY A 125 3.57 -10.20 -6.49
C GLY A 125 4.41 -8.95 -6.25
N ASP A 126 5.74 -9.09 -6.30
CA ASP A 126 6.68 -7.97 -6.09
C ASP A 126 6.96 -7.13 -7.35
N ASP A 127 6.40 -7.51 -8.50
CA ASP A 127 6.68 -6.92 -9.82
C ASP A 127 5.70 -5.81 -10.25
N MET A 128 5.19 -5.05 -9.29
CA MET A 128 3.91 -4.34 -9.43
C MET A 128 4.03 -2.83 -9.26
N ASN A 129 4.87 -2.15 -10.05
CA ASN A 129 4.63 -0.73 -10.35
C ASN A 129 5.46 -0.15 -11.50
N GLU A 130 4.80 0.23 -12.58
CA GLU A 130 5.27 1.30 -13.49
C GLU A 130 4.32 2.49 -13.31
N ARG A 131 4.33 3.10 -12.12
CA ARG A 131 3.88 4.48 -11.99
C ARG A 131 4.94 5.32 -12.66
N GLY A 132 4.69 5.73 -13.91
CA GLY A 132 5.24 6.97 -14.43
C GLY A 132 4.36 8.09 -13.89
N ALA A 133 4.96 9.06 -13.21
CA ALA A 133 4.24 10.24 -12.75
C ALA A 133 3.52 10.88 -13.94
N ALA A 134 2.23 11.16 -13.77
CA ALA A 134 1.43 11.98 -14.68
C ALA A 134 1.80 13.46 -14.52
N GLU A 135 3.07 13.77 -14.78
CA GLU A 135 3.54 15.14 -14.93
C GLU A 135 3.77 15.45 -16.39
N ALA A 136 2.63 15.64 -17.05
CA ALA A 136 2.44 16.44 -18.24
C ALA A 136 0.95 16.28 -18.54
N PHE A 137 0.09 17.09 -17.94
CA PHE A 137 -1.27 17.23 -18.48
C PHE A 137 -1.52 18.63 -19.03
N ASP A 138 -0.51 19.51 -18.99
CA ASP A 138 -0.53 20.83 -19.63
C ASP A 138 0.62 21.07 -20.66
N ASP A 139 1.56 20.14 -20.85
CA ASP A 139 2.63 20.25 -21.88
C ASP A 139 2.60 19.07 -22.86
N TYR A 140 1.41 18.75 -23.38
CA TYR A 140 1.23 17.78 -24.46
C TYR A 140 1.11 18.43 -25.85
N GLU A 141 1.66 19.64 -26.03
CA GLU A 141 1.70 20.32 -27.34
C GLU A 141 3.10 20.52 -27.94
N GLU A 142 4.19 20.01 -27.35
CA GLU A 142 5.53 20.27 -27.91
C GLU A 142 6.48 19.06 -28.00
N PHE A 143 5.95 17.86 -28.27
CA PHE A 143 6.78 16.69 -28.62
C PHE A 143 6.23 15.84 -29.79
N GLU A 144 5.52 16.46 -30.73
CA GLU A 144 5.13 15.80 -31.99
C GLU A 144 5.48 16.57 -33.27
N ASN A 145 6.36 17.58 -33.20
CA ASN A 145 6.95 18.20 -34.42
C ASN A 145 8.47 18.38 -34.31
N GLY A 146 9.14 17.37 -33.76
CA GLY A 146 10.55 17.15 -34.01
C GLY A 146 10.70 15.97 -34.94
N ASP A 147 10.81 16.22 -36.25
CA ASP A 147 11.56 15.35 -37.16
C ASP A 147 13.02 15.34 -36.69
N GLY A 148 13.25 14.68 -35.56
CA GLY A 148 14.54 14.25 -35.10
C GLY A 148 14.66 12.83 -35.58
N ASP A 149 15.27 12.66 -36.75
CA ASP A 149 15.94 11.42 -37.12
C ASP A 149 16.65 10.91 -35.86
N LEU A 150 16.10 9.85 -35.26
CA LEU A 150 16.83 9.03 -34.32
C LEU A 150 17.96 8.44 -35.16
N GLU A 151 19.08 9.16 -35.20
CA GLU A 151 20.36 8.58 -35.59
C GLU A 151 20.55 7.37 -34.68
N ASP A 152 20.29 6.21 -35.26
CA ASP A 152 20.66 4.90 -34.77
C ASP A 152 22.08 5.00 -34.22
N GLY A 153 22.19 5.11 -32.90
CA GLY A 153 23.42 4.92 -32.17
C GLY A 153 23.90 3.51 -32.45
N LYS A 154 24.76 3.39 -33.47
CA LYS A 154 25.32 2.17 -34.03
C LYS A 154 25.99 1.32 -32.95
N VAL A 155 25.21 0.37 -32.41
CA VAL A 155 25.72 -0.97 -32.13
C VAL A 155 24.83 -1.89 -32.96
N GLU A 156 25.37 -2.37 -34.07
CA GLU A 156 24.69 -3.23 -35.02
C GLU A 156 23.90 -4.36 -34.32
N ASN A 157 22.57 -4.23 -34.28
CA ASN A 157 21.63 -5.28 -33.91
C ASN A 157 21.46 -6.31 -35.07
N THR A 158 22.54 -6.60 -35.80
CA THR A 158 22.52 -7.41 -37.02
C THR A 158 22.61 -8.90 -36.70
N VAL A 159 21.57 -9.43 -36.06
CA VAL A 159 21.29 -10.86 -36.23
C VAL A 159 20.73 -11.01 -37.64
N GLY A 160 21.46 -11.68 -38.54
CA GLY A 160 21.01 -11.94 -39.93
C GLY A 160 19.64 -12.63 -39.99
N PRO A 161 19.03 -12.77 -41.19
CA PRO A 161 17.71 -13.40 -41.31
C PRO A 161 17.69 -14.80 -40.68
N PRO A 162 16.57 -15.22 -40.07
CA PRO A 162 16.48 -16.55 -39.45
C PRO A 162 16.73 -17.64 -40.51
N PRO A 163 17.33 -18.78 -40.13
CA PRO A 163 17.51 -19.91 -41.05
C PRO A 163 16.18 -20.35 -41.69
N ALA A 164 16.20 -20.75 -42.96
CA ALA A 164 15.00 -21.15 -43.70
C ALA A 164 14.26 -22.36 -43.09
N ASP A 165 14.97 -23.22 -42.36
CA ASP A 165 14.44 -24.41 -41.66
C ASP A 165 14.08 -24.15 -40.18
N CYS A 166 13.98 -22.88 -39.75
CA CYS A 166 13.69 -22.54 -38.36
C CYS A 166 12.19 -22.69 -38.05
N GLU A 167 11.85 -23.47 -37.01
CA GLU A 167 10.48 -23.64 -36.54
C GLU A 167 9.89 -22.30 -36.03
N PRO A 168 8.57 -22.06 -36.15
CA PRO A 168 7.95 -20.88 -35.55
C PRO A 168 8.09 -20.84 -34.02
N LEU A 169 8.22 -19.63 -33.46
CA LEU A 169 8.38 -19.41 -32.03
C LEU A 169 7.06 -18.92 -31.39
N TYR A 170 6.49 -19.72 -30.49
CA TYR A 170 5.30 -19.36 -29.73
C TYR A 170 5.69 -18.59 -28.45
N CYS A 171 5.59 -17.26 -28.51
CA CYS A 171 5.99 -16.37 -27.40
C CYS A 171 4.82 -16.02 -26.49
N LEU A 172 4.96 -16.28 -25.18
CA LEU A 172 3.98 -15.92 -24.15
C LEU A 172 4.57 -15.04 -23.03
N PRO A 173 3.87 -13.99 -22.58
CA PRO A 173 4.28 -13.19 -21.44
C PRO A 173 3.80 -13.81 -20.13
N LEU A 174 4.56 -13.64 -19.04
CA LEU A 174 4.16 -14.09 -17.71
C LEU A 174 4.64 -13.15 -16.60
N TYR A 175 3.73 -12.34 -16.07
CA TYR A 175 3.98 -11.41 -14.97
C TYR A 175 2.73 -11.28 -14.10
N SER A 176 2.88 -10.76 -12.88
CA SER A 176 1.84 -10.82 -11.84
C SER A 176 0.55 -10.05 -12.19
N LEU A 177 0.64 -8.92 -12.91
CA LEU A 177 -0.54 -8.15 -13.38
C LEU A 177 -1.34 -8.84 -14.50
N LEU A 178 -0.83 -9.91 -15.10
CA LEU A 178 -1.51 -10.56 -16.21
C LEU A 178 -2.81 -11.24 -15.73
N SER A 179 -3.89 -11.16 -16.52
CA SER A 179 -5.19 -11.78 -16.17
C SER A 179 -5.07 -13.31 -16.08
N MET A 180 -5.95 -13.96 -15.30
CA MET A 180 -5.87 -15.41 -15.07
C MET A 180 -5.93 -16.22 -16.36
N GLY A 181 -6.88 -15.88 -17.25
CA GLY A 181 -6.99 -16.57 -18.54
C GLY A 181 -5.68 -16.51 -19.32
N LYS A 182 -5.01 -15.34 -19.33
CA LYS A 182 -3.72 -15.16 -20.01
C LYS A 182 -2.55 -15.85 -19.30
N GLN A 183 -2.53 -15.88 -17.96
CA GLN A 183 -1.53 -16.62 -17.19
C GLN A 183 -1.67 -18.14 -17.40
N ARG A 184 -2.91 -18.65 -17.48
CA ARG A 184 -3.19 -20.08 -17.68
C ARG A 184 -2.63 -20.61 -19.00
N ARG A 185 -2.59 -19.78 -20.04
CA ARG A 185 -2.06 -20.13 -21.36
C ARG A 185 -0.62 -20.66 -21.38
N VAL A 186 0.18 -20.33 -20.36
CA VAL A 186 1.55 -20.86 -20.27
C VAL A 186 1.61 -22.35 -19.90
N PHE A 187 0.49 -22.92 -19.44
CA PHE A 187 0.35 -24.35 -19.13
C PHE A 187 -0.31 -25.15 -20.25
N ASP A 188 -0.98 -24.47 -21.20
CA ASP A 188 -1.62 -25.11 -22.33
C ASP A 188 -0.58 -25.78 -23.24
N GLU A 189 -1.01 -26.84 -23.93
CA GLU A 189 -0.12 -27.53 -24.85
C GLU A 189 0.34 -26.59 -25.97
N THR A 190 1.66 -26.63 -26.22
CA THR A 190 2.25 -25.80 -27.28
C THR A 190 1.75 -26.30 -28.64
N PRO A 191 1.34 -25.39 -29.55
CA PRO A 191 0.97 -25.77 -30.90
C PRO A 191 2.00 -26.68 -31.57
N ALA A 192 1.52 -27.73 -32.25
CA ALA A 192 2.40 -28.68 -32.93
C ALA A 192 3.31 -27.97 -33.95
N GLY A 193 4.59 -28.32 -33.94
CA GLY A 193 5.60 -27.72 -34.80
C GLY A 193 6.03 -26.29 -34.41
N MET A 194 5.61 -25.80 -33.25
CA MET A 194 6.11 -24.54 -32.68
C MET A 194 6.90 -24.79 -31.40
N ARG A 195 7.90 -23.95 -31.15
CA ARG A 195 8.64 -23.95 -29.88
C ARG A 195 8.05 -22.95 -28.91
N LEU A 196 7.82 -23.34 -27.67
CA LEU A 196 7.37 -22.42 -26.62
C LEU A 196 8.53 -21.54 -26.12
N CYS A 197 8.26 -20.24 -26.02
CA CYS A 197 9.13 -19.26 -25.36
C CYS A 197 8.32 -18.42 -24.38
N VAL A 198 8.54 -18.62 -23.09
CA VAL A 198 7.89 -17.83 -22.05
C VAL A 198 8.85 -16.74 -21.57
N ILE A 199 8.40 -15.50 -21.59
CA ILE A 199 9.14 -14.35 -21.09
C ILE A 199 8.48 -13.93 -19.78
N SER A 200 9.18 -14.12 -18.68
CA SER A 200 8.62 -13.98 -17.35
C SER A 200 9.47 -13.11 -16.44
N THR A 201 8.83 -12.56 -15.42
CA THR A 201 9.53 -11.98 -14.27
C THR A 201 9.70 -13.02 -13.17
N ASN A 202 9.89 -12.61 -11.92
CA ASN A 202 10.10 -13.52 -10.79
C ASN A 202 8.93 -14.49 -10.55
N VAL A 203 7.77 -14.29 -11.20
CA VAL A 203 6.60 -15.17 -11.08
C VAL A 203 6.90 -16.62 -11.44
N ALA A 204 7.77 -16.87 -12.43
CA ALA A 204 8.18 -18.21 -12.80
C ALA A 204 9.25 -18.81 -11.85
N GLU A 205 9.87 -18.02 -10.97
CA GLU A 205 11.00 -18.44 -10.11
C GLU A 205 10.57 -19.37 -8.99
N THR A 206 9.40 -19.16 -8.39
CA THR A 206 8.92 -19.89 -7.21
C THR A 206 7.59 -20.60 -7.51
N SER A 207 6.56 -19.86 -7.89
CA SER A 207 5.16 -20.31 -7.80
C SER A 207 4.63 -21.14 -8.98
N LEU A 208 5.29 -21.15 -10.15
CA LEU A 208 4.76 -21.85 -11.34
C LEU A 208 5.66 -22.94 -11.92
N THR A 209 5.06 -24.08 -12.25
CA THR A 209 5.71 -25.18 -12.97
C THR A 209 5.27 -25.22 -14.42
N ILE A 210 5.97 -24.48 -15.27
CA ILE A 210 5.75 -24.53 -16.71
C ILE A 210 6.28 -25.87 -17.23
N PRO A 211 5.43 -26.73 -17.82
CA PRO A 211 5.87 -28.01 -18.36
C PRO A 211 6.77 -27.80 -19.59
N GLY A 212 7.69 -28.73 -19.82
CA GLY A 212 8.53 -28.76 -21.02
C GLY A 212 9.66 -27.72 -21.09
N VAL A 213 9.88 -26.91 -20.04
CA VAL A 213 11.03 -25.99 -19.96
C VAL A 213 12.33 -26.79 -19.92
N LYS A 214 13.18 -26.53 -20.91
CA LYS A 214 14.50 -27.16 -21.05
C LYS A 214 15.63 -26.13 -21.07
N TYR A 215 15.34 -24.91 -21.49
CA TYR A 215 16.31 -23.83 -21.61
C TYR A 215 15.87 -22.66 -20.76
N VAL A 216 16.70 -22.23 -19.82
CA VAL A 216 16.48 -21.02 -19.02
C VAL A 216 17.50 -19.97 -19.45
N ILE A 217 17.05 -18.74 -19.67
CA ILE A 217 17.89 -17.56 -19.84
C ILE A 217 17.67 -16.65 -18.63
N ASP A 218 18.72 -16.37 -17.88
CA ASP A 218 18.66 -15.56 -16.67
C ASP A 218 19.38 -14.22 -16.86
N GLY A 219 18.62 -13.13 -16.79
CA GLY A 219 19.13 -11.76 -16.85
C GLY A 219 19.98 -11.37 -15.64
N GLY A 220 19.82 -12.04 -14.48
CA GLY A 220 20.60 -11.74 -13.27
C GLY A 220 20.07 -10.55 -12.46
N PHE A 221 18.88 -10.06 -12.80
CA PHE A 221 18.23 -8.95 -12.13
C PHE A 221 16.80 -9.33 -11.71
N GLU A 222 16.30 -8.62 -10.72
CA GLU A 222 14.92 -8.63 -10.28
C GLU A 222 14.47 -7.23 -9.89
N LYS A 223 13.16 -6.97 -10.02
CA LYS A 223 12.56 -5.77 -9.47
C LYS A 223 12.01 -6.10 -8.09
N ARG A 224 12.46 -5.37 -7.06
CA ARG A 224 11.99 -5.51 -5.69
C ARG A 224 11.46 -4.18 -5.18
N ARG A 225 10.42 -4.26 -4.36
CA ARG A 225 9.96 -3.13 -3.55
C ARG A 225 10.87 -2.98 -2.34
N LEU A 226 11.66 -1.92 -2.32
CA LEU A 226 12.45 -1.52 -1.17
C LEU A 226 11.62 -0.61 -0.27
N TYR A 227 11.56 -0.93 1.01
CA TYR A 227 10.92 -0.10 2.03
C TYR A 227 11.99 0.43 2.96
N ASP A 228 12.01 1.74 3.14
CA ASP A 228 12.86 2.38 4.15
C ASP A 228 12.07 2.50 5.47
N SER A 229 12.54 1.78 6.49
CA SER A 229 11.89 1.72 7.80
C SER A 229 11.94 3.02 8.59
N ILE A 230 12.85 3.93 8.24
CA ILE A 230 13.01 5.22 8.91
C ILE A 230 12.07 6.24 8.26
N THR A 231 12.15 6.39 6.95
CA THR A 231 11.38 7.40 6.20
C THR A 231 9.96 6.94 5.88
N GLY A 232 9.69 5.64 5.94
CA GLY A 232 8.43 5.04 5.54
C GLY A 232 8.20 5.01 4.03
N VAL A 233 9.21 5.39 3.23
CA VAL A 233 9.11 5.49 1.77
C VAL A 233 9.31 4.12 1.14
N SER A 234 8.41 3.77 0.23
CA SER A 234 8.55 2.62 -0.65
C SER A 234 9.06 3.04 -2.01
N ARG A 235 10.06 2.35 -2.55
CA ARG A 235 10.52 2.53 -3.93
C ARG A 235 10.69 1.19 -4.62
N PHE A 236 10.46 1.16 -5.93
CA PHE A 236 10.79 -0.01 -6.73
C PHE A 236 12.18 0.17 -7.30
N ALA A 237 13.06 -0.80 -7.04
CA ALA A 237 14.42 -0.78 -7.55
C ALA A 237 14.69 -2.09 -8.30
N VAL A 238 15.40 -1.98 -9.41
CA VAL A 238 16.00 -3.14 -10.07
C VAL A 238 17.28 -3.46 -9.32
N CYS A 239 17.35 -4.66 -8.77
CA CYS A 239 18.47 -5.16 -7.99
C CYS A 239 19.06 -6.42 -8.64
N ARG A 240 20.33 -6.70 -8.34
CA ARG A 240 20.94 -8.00 -8.65
C ARG A 240 20.25 -9.08 -7.83
N ILE A 241 20.04 -10.25 -8.43
CA ILE A 241 19.49 -11.40 -7.72
C ILE A 241 20.51 -12.00 -6.75
N SER A 242 20.01 -12.81 -5.80
CA SER A 242 20.87 -13.65 -4.97
C SER A 242 21.36 -14.90 -5.73
N GLN A 243 22.44 -15.52 -5.27
CA GLN A 243 22.89 -16.81 -5.81
C GLN A 243 21.79 -17.87 -5.67
N ALA A 244 21.10 -17.91 -4.53
CA ALA A 244 19.97 -18.80 -4.31
C ALA A 244 18.84 -18.59 -5.34
N SER A 245 18.49 -17.36 -5.67
CA SER A 245 17.51 -17.04 -6.72
C SER A 245 17.99 -17.47 -8.10
N ALA A 246 19.26 -17.21 -8.44
CA ALA A 246 19.86 -17.64 -9.70
C ALA A 246 19.86 -19.17 -9.85
N ASP A 247 20.07 -19.91 -8.76
CA ASP A 247 20.04 -21.37 -8.73
C ASP A 247 18.60 -21.90 -8.81
N GLN A 248 17.63 -21.25 -8.15
CA GLN A 248 16.20 -21.58 -8.28
C GLN A 248 15.69 -21.36 -9.71
N ARG A 249 16.08 -20.25 -10.36
CA ARG A 249 15.77 -19.99 -11.78
C ARG A 249 16.36 -21.06 -12.69
N ALA A 250 17.64 -21.41 -12.49
CA ALA A 250 18.29 -22.47 -13.27
C ALA A 250 17.58 -23.83 -13.08
N GLY A 251 17.14 -24.14 -11.86
CA GLY A 251 16.39 -25.35 -11.53
C GLY A 251 15.08 -25.52 -12.31
N ARG A 252 14.52 -24.43 -12.88
CA ARG A 252 13.32 -24.50 -13.73
C ARG A 252 13.55 -25.28 -15.03
N ALA A 253 14.80 -25.39 -15.50
CA ALA A 253 15.16 -26.19 -16.67
C ALA A 253 15.24 -27.71 -16.41
N GLY A 254 15.44 -28.12 -15.15
CA GLY A 254 15.79 -29.50 -14.77
C GLY A 254 14.64 -30.32 -14.18
N ARG A 255 13.38 -30.00 -14.54
CA ARG A 255 12.20 -30.60 -13.89
C ARG A 255 11.78 -31.94 -14.47
N ILE A 256 11.69 -32.03 -15.80
CA ILE A 256 11.19 -33.21 -16.52
C ILE A 256 12.32 -33.93 -17.26
N ALA A 257 13.34 -33.20 -17.67
CA ALA A 257 14.49 -33.72 -18.40
C ALA A 257 15.74 -32.88 -18.10
N ALA A 258 16.89 -33.34 -18.58
CA ALA A 258 18.12 -32.57 -18.49
C ALA A 258 17.98 -31.23 -19.21
N GLY A 259 18.41 -30.16 -18.55
CA GLY A 259 18.20 -28.78 -18.99
C GLY A 259 19.49 -27.98 -19.08
N HIS A 260 19.38 -26.78 -19.64
CA HIS A 260 20.46 -25.82 -19.75
C HIS A 260 20.02 -24.46 -19.20
N ALA A 261 20.85 -23.85 -18.37
CA ALA A 261 20.64 -22.49 -17.89
C ALA A 261 21.76 -21.58 -18.40
N TYR A 262 21.39 -20.52 -19.10
CA TYR A 262 22.27 -19.50 -19.65
C TYR A 262 22.16 -18.24 -18.81
N ARG A 263 23.19 -17.96 -18.02
CA ARG A 263 23.32 -16.73 -17.24
C ARG A 263 23.94 -15.66 -18.14
N LEU A 264 23.24 -14.54 -18.29
CA LEU A 264 23.69 -13.42 -19.12
C LEU A 264 24.80 -12.59 -18.45
N TYR A 265 25.40 -13.09 -17.38
CA TYR A 265 26.46 -12.47 -16.60
C TYR A 265 27.62 -13.44 -16.41
N SER A 266 28.80 -12.90 -16.12
CA SER A 266 30.01 -13.72 -15.94
C SER A 266 30.01 -14.52 -14.64
N SER A 267 30.85 -15.55 -14.59
CA SER A 267 31.06 -16.33 -13.38
C SER A 267 31.62 -15.51 -12.23
N ALA A 268 32.48 -14.51 -12.52
CA ALA A 268 33.00 -13.57 -11.52
C ALA A 268 31.86 -12.77 -10.88
N VAL A 269 30.96 -12.22 -11.71
CA VAL A 269 29.78 -11.51 -11.22
C VAL A 269 28.89 -12.40 -10.37
N PHE A 270 28.72 -13.68 -10.72
CA PHE A 270 27.95 -14.63 -9.91
C PHE A 270 28.58 -14.87 -8.53
N GLN A 271 29.90 -14.96 -8.46
CA GLN A 271 30.62 -15.14 -7.19
C GLN A 271 30.48 -13.90 -6.28
N ASP A 272 30.39 -12.71 -6.88
CA ASP A 272 30.18 -11.44 -6.17
C ASP A 272 28.72 -11.24 -5.69
N LEU A 273 27.76 -12.05 -6.17
CA LEU A 273 26.36 -11.97 -5.71
C LEU A 273 26.23 -12.42 -4.25
N VAL A 274 25.30 -11.81 -3.53
CA VAL A 274 24.90 -12.27 -2.19
C VAL A 274 24.34 -13.69 -2.25
N LYS A 275 24.71 -14.55 -1.30
CA LYS A 275 24.30 -15.96 -1.31
C LYS A 275 22.79 -16.14 -1.15
N PHE A 276 22.21 -15.43 -0.19
CA PHE A 276 20.78 -15.45 0.13
C PHE A 276 20.27 -14.01 0.17
N ALA A 277 19.01 -13.82 -0.22
CA ALA A 277 18.36 -12.53 -0.07
C ALA A 277 18.15 -12.18 1.41
N ASP A 278 18.14 -10.88 1.72
CA ASP A 278 17.88 -10.41 3.08
C ASP A 278 16.48 -10.84 3.55
N PRO A 279 16.35 -11.37 4.78
CA PRO A 279 15.06 -11.74 5.35
C PRO A 279 14.11 -10.54 5.45
N GLU A 280 12.82 -10.80 5.23
CA GLU A 280 11.75 -9.80 5.25
C GLU A 280 11.63 -9.04 6.58
N ILE A 281 11.97 -9.70 7.70
CA ILE A 281 11.98 -9.08 9.04
C ILE A 281 12.93 -7.88 9.14
N LEU A 282 13.95 -7.79 8.28
CA LEU A 282 14.90 -6.68 8.26
C LEU A 282 14.41 -5.51 7.40
N THR A 283 13.42 -5.73 6.54
CA THR A 283 13.01 -4.76 5.51
C THR A 283 11.60 -4.21 5.72
N LYS A 284 10.78 -4.79 6.63
CA LYS A 284 9.40 -4.35 6.89
C LYS A 284 9.17 -3.98 8.36
N PRO A 285 8.34 -2.96 8.68
CA PRO A 285 8.08 -2.54 10.06
C PRO A 285 7.66 -3.69 10.99
N ALA A 286 8.27 -3.75 12.17
CA ALA A 286 8.06 -4.83 13.13
C ALA A 286 6.86 -4.60 14.09
N ASP A 287 6.00 -3.61 13.84
CA ASP A 287 4.90 -3.21 14.74
C ASP A 287 3.98 -4.36 15.12
N GLN A 288 3.52 -5.14 14.13
CA GLN A 288 2.65 -6.28 14.36
C GLN A 288 3.37 -7.40 15.14
N LEU A 289 4.64 -7.67 14.81
CA LEU A 289 5.47 -8.65 15.48
C LEU A 289 5.70 -8.27 16.96
N VAL A 290 6.08 -7.02 17.22
CA VAL A 290 6.28 -6.49 18.58
C VAL A 290 4.99 -6.59 19.38
N LEU A 291 3.84 -6.19 18.82
CA LEU A 291 2.55 -6.29 19.50
C LEU A 291 2.21 -7.75 19.85
N HIS A 292 2.45 -8.68 18.93
CA HIS A 292 2.18 -10.10 19.15
C HIS A 292 3.09 -10.71 20.22
N LEU A 293 4.39 -10.42 20.19
CA LEU A 293 5.34 -10.86 21.23
C LEU A 293 4.97 -10.31 22.61
N LYS A 294 4.61 -9.02 22.69
CA LYS A 294 4.13 -8.40 23.94
C LYS A 294 2.83 -9.05 24.43
N SER A 295 1.94 -9.48 23.52
CA SER A 295 0.71 -10.20 23.88
C SER A 295 0.98 -11.59 24.48
N MET A 296 2.11 -12.22 24.12
CA MET A 296 2.63 -13.46 24.71
C MET A 296 3.42 -13.23 26.01
N ASN A 297 3.35 -12.03 26.60
CA ASN A 297 4.10 -11.61 27.79
C ASN A 297 5.63 -11.57 27.60
N ILE A 298 6.12 -11.46 26.36
CA ILE A 298 7.54 -11.21 26.08
C ILE A 298 7.78 -9.70 26.17
N VAL A 299 8.21 -9.23 27.35
CA VAL A 299 8.35 -7.80 27.61
C VAL A 299 9.59 -7.20 26.93
N LYS A 300 10.74 -7.88 26.95
CA LYS A 300 11.94 -7.39 26.26
C LYS A 300 12.10 -8.07 24.91
N VAL A 301 11.64 -7.40 23.87
CA VAL A 301 11.64 -7.96 22.50
C VAL A 301 13.05 -8.17 21.96
N VAL A 302 14.00 -7.29 22.33
CA VAL A 302 15.42 -7.42 21.95
C VAL A 302 16.04 -8.75 22.39
N ASN A 303 15.56 -9.34 23.50
CA ASN A 303 16.06 -10.62 24.01
C ASN A 303 15.44 -11.84 23.31
N PHE A 304 14.49 -11.65 22.39
CA PHE A 304 13.85 -12.74 21.70
C PHE A 304 14.84 -13.41 20.72
N PRO A 305 14.92 -14.76 20.68
CA PRO A 305 15.90 -15.46 19.86
C PRO A 305 15.48 -15.52 18.38
N PHE A 306 15.56 -14.39 17.68
CA PHE A 306 15.28 -14.32 16.24
C PHE A 306 16.31 -15.11 15.43
N PRO A 307 15.91 -15.81 14.35
CA PRO A 307 16.86 -16.40 13.40
C PRO A 307 17.78 -15.35 12.78
N SER A 308 17.19 -14.21 12.41
CA SER A 308 17.87 -12.99 11.99
C SER A 308 17.22 -11.84 12.74
N ALA A 309 17.95 -11.25 13.69
CA ALA A 309 17.42 -10.20 14.54
C ALA A 309 17.26 -8.87 13.77
N PRO A 310 16.11 -8.19 13.87
CA PRO A 310 15.98 -6.83 13.37
C PRO A 310 16.83 -5.86 14.20
N ASP A 311 17.13 -4.69 13.63
CA ASP A 311 17.89 -3.65 14.33
C ASP A 311 17.16 -3.19 15.60
N GLU A 312 17.91 -2.88 16.65
CA GLU A 312 17.35 -2.45 17.94
C GLU A 312 16.53 -1.17 17.77
N LYS A 313 17.01 -0.23 16.95
CA LYS A 313 16.30 1.02 16.63
C LYS A 313 14.94 0.78 16.00
N MET A 314 14.83 -0.26 15.18
CA MET A 314 13.58 -0.63 14.51
C MET A 314 12.56 -1.18 15.51
N LEU A 315 13.01 -1.98 16.47
CA LEU A 315 12.19 -2.48 17.57
C LEU A 315 11.74 -1.35 18.51
N GLU A 316 12.64 -0.44 18.88
CA GLU A 316 12.33 0.73 19.70
C GLU A 316 11.32 1.66 19.01
N ALA A 317 11.50 1.93 17.71
CA ALA A 317 10.58 2.74 16.94
C ALA A 317 9.17 2.10 16.87
N ALA A 318 9.10 0.77 16.74
CA ALA A 318 7.83 0.04 16.80
C ALA A 318 7.17 0.14 18.18
N GLU A 319 7.94 0.01 19.27
CA GLU A 319 7.41 0.20 20.63
C GLU A 319 6.86 1.62 20.83
N GLN A 320 7.58 2.66 20.39
CA GLN A 320 7.13 4.05 20.47
C GLN A 320 5.83 4.29 19.67
N ARG A 321 5.73 3.75 18.45
CA ARG A 321 4.50 3.86 17.64
C ARG A 321 3.33 3.16 18.31
N LEU A 322 3.54 1.97 18.88
CA LEU A 322 2.50 1.24 19.61
C LEU A 322 2.09 1.94 20.92
N CYS A 323 3.02 2.62 21.61
CA CYS A 323 2.71 3.48 22.75
C CYS A 323 1.83 4.65 22.34
N ARG A 324 2.19 5.38 21.27
CA ARG A 324 1.37 6.47 20.71
C ARG A 324 -0.01 6.00 20.25
N LEU A 325 -0.10 4.77 19.73
CA LEU A 325 -1.37 4.16 19.33
C LEU A 325 -2.27 3.83 20.54
N GLY A 326 -1.71 3.73 21.74
CA GLY A 326 -2.36 3.28 22.97
C GLY A 326 -2.37 1.75 23.15
N ALA A 327 -1.69 1.01 22.28
CA ALA A 327 -1.58 -0.44 22.35
C ALA A 327 -0.60 -0.90 23.45
N LEU A 328 0.42 -0.09 23.73
CA LEU A 328 1.35 -0.26 24.84
C LEU A 328 1.28 0.94 25.79
N SER A 329 1.65 0.71 27.05
CA SER A 329 1.81 1.75 28.08
C SER A 329 3.16 1.58 28.77
N GLU A 330 3.86 2.67 29.00
CA GLU A 330 5.07 2.67 29.81
C GLU A 330 4.72 2.46 31.27
N SER A 331 5.35 1.45 31.88
CA SER A 331 5.19 1.16 33.30
C SER A 331 6.57 1.04 33.94
N THR A 332 6.78 1.80 35.01
CA THR A 332 8.00 1.75 35.79
C THR A 332 7.83 0.72 36.91
N ILE A 333 8.49 -0.43 36.77
CA ILE A 333 8.53 -1.47 37.81
C ILE A 333 9.99 -1.66 38.21
N ASN A 334 10.28 -1.61 39.51
CA ASN A 334 11.64 -1.78 40.05
C ASN A 334 12.69 -0.82 39.44
N GLY A 335 12.30 0.43 39.19
CA GLY A 335 13.18 1.47 38.63
C GLY A 335 13.50 1.31 37.15
N LYS A 336 12.84 0.38 36.43
CA LYS A 336 12.97 0.22 34.97
C LYS A 336 11.65 0.55 34.29
N THR A 337 11.69 1.48 33.34
CA THR A 337 10.56 1.82 32.48
C THR A 337 10.48 0.79 31.35
N GLU A 338 9.39 0.04 31.28
CA GLU A 338 9.15 -0.95 30.23
C GLU A 338 7.79 -0.74 29.58
N ALA A 339 7.71 -0.84 28.25
CA ALA A 339 6.46 -0.80 27.51
C ALA A 339 5.71 -2.15 27.66
N ARG A 340 4.52 -2.12 28.28
CA ARG A 340 3.66 -3.29 28.51
C ARG A 340 2.35 -3.17 27.74
N ILE A 341 1.79 -4.31 27.34
CA ILE A 341 0.56 -4.36 26.55
C ILE A 341 -0.66 -3.89 27.34
N THR A 342 -1.44 -2.98 26.75
CA THR A 342 -2.68 -2.46 27.35
C THR A 342 -3.85 -3.41 27.08
N LYS A 343 -5.02 -3.16 27.70
CA LYS A 343 -6.25 -3.88 27.35
C LYS A 343 -6.62 -3.68 25.88
N LEU A 344 -6.47 -2.45 25.37
CA LEU A 344 -6.64 -2.14 23.96
C LEU A 344 -5.67 -2.97 23.11
N GLY A 345 -4.37 -2.97 23.45
CA GLY A 345 -3.35 -3.73 22.73
C GLY A 345 -3.65 -5.23 22.65
N LYS A 346 -4.18 -5.83 23.73
CA LYS A 346 -4.63 -7.23 23.72
C LYS A 346 -5.76 -7.46 22.72
N THR A 347 -6.74 -6.55 22.65
CA THR A 347 -7.81 -6.61 21.64
C THR A 347 -7.25 -6.45 20.23
N LEU A 348 -6.29 -5.54 20.03
CA LEU A 348 -5.68 -5.32 18.71
C LEU A 348 -4.91 -6.55 18.22
N ALA A 349 -4.22 -7.25 19.12
CA ALA A 349 -3.41 -8.43 18.81
C ALA A 349 -4.22 -9.65 18.30
N VAL A 350 -5.55 -9.66 18.50
CA VAL A 350 -6.45 -10.71 17.99
C VAL A 350 -6.60 -10.61 16.47
N PHE A 351 -6.49 -9.40 15.91
CA PHE A 351 -6.66 -9.19 14.48
C PHE A 351 -5.38 -9.52 13.70
N PRO A 352 -5.47 -10.27 12.59
CA PRO A 352 -4.32 -10.56 11.71
C PRO A 352 -4.01 -9.36 10.80
N LEU A 353 -3.91 -8.17 11.38
CA LEU A 353 -3.76 -6.89 10.67
C LEU A 353 -2.64 -6.05 11.28
N ALA A 354 -2.20 -5.03 10.55
CA ALA A 354 -1.35 -4.00 11.12
C ALA A 354 -2.06 -3.30 12.30
N PRO A 355 -1.34 -2.91 13.37
CA PRO A 355 -1.97 -2.33 14.57
C PRO A 355 -2.87 -1.11 14.32
N PRO A 356 -2.55 -0.16 13.41
CA PRO A 356 -3.46 0.94 13.06
C PRO A 356 -4.80 0.47 12.49
N TYR A 357 -4.78 -0.56 11.63
CA TYR A 357 -5.97 -1.17 11.05
C TYR A 357 -6.82 -1.87 12.11
N ALA A 358 -6.18 -2.57 13.04
CA ALA A 358 -6.87 -3.18 14.18
C ALA A 358 -7.53 -2.11 15.08
N LYS A 359 -6.85 -0.99 15.37
CA LYS A 359 -7.41 0.13 16.15
C LYS A 359 -8.63 0.72 15.45
N PHE A 360 -8.56 0.91 14.14
CA PHE A 360 -9.67 1.41 13.35
C PHE A 360 -10.92 0.54 13.50
N ILE A 361 -10.79 -0.79 13.40
CA ILE A 361 -11.91 -1.72 13.62
C ILE A 361 -12.40 -1.66 15.06
N ALA A 362 -11.50 -1.61 16.04
CA ALA A 362 -11.87 -1.55 17.46
C ALA A 362 -12.70 -0.30 17.81
N MET A 363 -12.45 0.84 17.13
CA MET A 363 -13.23 2.07 17.31
C MET A 363 -14.59 2.04 16.59
N ALA A 364 -14.77 1.17 15.59
CA ALA A 364 -15.97 1.09 14.75
C ALA A 364 -17.21 0.52 15.47
N ASP A 365 -17.06 0.09 16.73
CA ASP A 365 -18.13 -0.47 17.56
C ASP A 365 -19.24 0.55 17.92
N GLN A 366 -19.03 1.82 17.56
CA GLN A 366 -19.96 2.93 17.76
C GLN A 366 -20.67 3.29 16.44
N HIS A 367 -21.89 3.85 16.55
CA HIS A 367 -22.65 4.43 15.43
C HIS A 367 -22.93 3.51 14.22
N ASN A 368 -22.99 2.18 14.41
CA ASN A 368 -23.24 1.20 13.34
C ASN A 368 -22.24 1.29 12.17
N LEU A 369 -20.98 1.69 12.44
CA LEU A 369 -19.94 1.84 11.42
C LEU A 369 -19.14 0.56 11.15
N MET A 370 -19.35 -0.49 11.95
CA MET A 370 -18.54 -1.72 11.88
C MET A 370 -18.50 -2.34 10.48
N SER A 371 -19.63 -2.42 9.77
CA SER A 371 -19.69 -2.99 8.42
C SER A 371 -18.89 -2.18 7.40
N HIS A 372 -18.97 -0.85 7.46
CA HIS A 372 -18.19 0.06 6.60
C HIS A 372 -16.71 0.03 6.96
N ALA A 373 -16.39 -0.08 8.25
CA ALA A 373 -15.02 -0.11 8.73
C ALA A 373 -14.30 -1.41 8.32
N ILE A 374 -14.94 -2.57 8.49
CA ILE A 374 -14.38 -3.84 8.05
C ILE A 374 -14.19 -3.82 6.52
N LEU A 375 -15.16 -3.30 5.76
CA LEU A 375 -15.03 -3.17 4.31
C LEU A 375 -13.81 -2.33 3.92
N LEU A 376 -13.68 -1.12 4.49
CA LEU A 376 -12.59 -0.21 4.19
C LEU A 376 -11.22 -0.83 4.54
N ILE A 377 -11.10 -1.43 5.72
CA ILE A 377 -9.84 -2.05 6.16
C ILE A 377 -9.50 -3.28 5.33
N SER A 378 -10.48 -4.06 4.90
CA SER A 378 -10.25 -5.20 4.00
C SER A 378 -9.68 -4.72 2.67
N LEU A 379 -10.18 -3.62 2.13
CA LEU A 379 -9.69 -3.03 0.88
C LEU A 379 -8.30 -2.41 1.01
N LEU A 380 -8.00 -1.74 2.13
CA LEU A 380 -6.68 -1.16 2.39
C LEU A 380 -5.62 -2.21 2.68
N SER A 381 -6.01 -3.36 3.24
CA SER A 381 -5.07 -4.45 3.57
C SER A 381 -4.68 -5.29 2.36
N VAL A 382 -5.55 -5.38 1.36
CA VAL A 382 -5.23 -6.05 0.10
C VAL A 382 -4.41 -5.11 -0.79
N ARG A 383 -3.38 -5.64 -1.44
CA ARG A 383 -2.55 -4.87 -2.36
C ARG A 383 -3.45 -4.36 -3.51
N GLU A 384 -3.32 -3.09 -3.89
CA GLU A 384 -3.88 -2.46 -5.10
C GLU A 384 -5.20 -3.07 -5.66
N PRO A 385 -6.36 -2.79 -5.05
CA PRO A 385 -7.66 -3.26 -5.55
C PRO A 385 -8.10 -2.59 -6.87
N LEU A 386 -7.50 -1.44 -7.20
CA LEU A 386 -7.72 -0.72 -8.45
C LEU A 386 -6.55 -0.96 -9.40
N ILE A 387 -6.85 -1.11 -10.70
CA ILE A 387 -5.82 -1.18 -11.73
C ILE A 387 -5.12 0.19 -11.81
N PRO A 388 -3.78 0.27 -11.72
CA PRO A 388 -3.07 1.53 -11.90
C PRO A 388 -3.40 2.14 -13.26
N VAL A 389 -3.71 3.43 -13.30
CA VAL A 389 -4.12 4.11 -14.54
C VAL A 389 -3.00 4.04 -15.57
N ALA A 390 -1.75 4.17 -15.12
CA ALA A 390 -0.55 4.02 -15.96
C ALA A 390 -0.40 2.63 -16.60
N SER A 391 -1.05 1.59 -16.05
CA SER A 391 -1.03 0.23 -16.60
C SER A 391 -2.16 -0.04 -17.60
N LEU A 392 -3.16 0.83 -17.69
CA LEU A 392 -4.23 0.73 -18.67
C LEU A 392 -3.68 1.01 -20.08
N ARG A 393 -4.06 0.17 -21.04
CA ARG A 393 -3.68 0.32 -22.45
C ARG A 393 -4.89 -0.10 -23.30
N GLY A 394 -5.31 0.81 -24.19
CA GLY A 394 -6.27 0.52 -25.26
C GLY A 394 -5.56 0.01 -26.51
N ALA A 395 -6.31 -0.20 -27.59
CA ALA A 395 -5.75 -0.76 -28.82
C ALA A 395 -4.83 0.22 -29.55
N THR A 396 -5.11 1.51 -29.44
CA THR A 396 -4.28 2.59 -29.96
C THR A 396 -3.77 3.45 -28.81
N PRO A 397 -2.71 4.25 -29.03
CA PRO A 397 -2.29 5.28 -28.07
C PRO A 397 -3.43 6.25 -27.72
N GLU A 398 -4.32 6.54 -28.66
CA GLU A 398 -5.50 7.40 -28.47
C GLU A 398 -6.55 6.72 -27.56
N GLU A 399 -6.91 5.47 -27.85
CA GLU A 399 -7.82 4.70 -27.01
C GLU A 399 -7.24 4.48 -25.61
N THR A 400 -5.92 4.35 -25.49
CA THR A 400 -5.24 4.30 -24.19
C THR A 400 -5.49 5.58 -23.39
N LYS A 401 -5.28 6.75 -24.01
CA LYS A 401 -5.54 8.05 -23.38
C LYS A 401 -7.03 8.18 -23.00
N GLU A 402 -7.93 7.73 -23.87
CA GLU A 402 -9.37 7.76 -23.62
C GLU A 402 -9.79 6.84 -22.46
N LEU A 403 -9.30 5.60 -22.42
CA LEU A 403 -9.56 4.65 -21.35
C LEU A 403 -9.06 5.17 -20.00
N MET A 404 -7.84 5.73 -19.97
CA MET A 404 -7.30 6.38 -18.77
C MET A 404 -8.19 7.53 -18.29
N LYS A 405 -8.61 8.40 -19.22
CA LYS A 405 -9.50 9.54 -18.92
C LYS A 405 -10.86 9.06 -18.41
N ASN A 406 -11.42 8.01 -19.00
CA ASN A 406 -12.70 7.43 -18.61
C ASN A 406 -12.65 6.82 -17.21
N VAL A 407 -11.60 6.04 -16.89
CA VAL A 407 -11.41 5.49 -15.54
C VAL A 407 -11.24 6.60 -14.50
N LEU A 408 -10.45 7.65 -14.80
CA LEU A 408 -10.31 8.80 -13.90
C LEU A 408 -11.62 9.59 -13.75
N LYS A 409 -12.45 9.64 -14.78
CA LYS A 409 -13.77 10.29 -14.74
C LYS A 409 -14.74 9.49 -13.87
N GLU A 410 -14.75 8.16 -14.00
CA GLU A 410 -15.57 7.27 -13.17
C GLU A 410 -15.15 7.30 -11.70
N ARG A 411 -13.84 7.24 -11.39
CA ARG A 411 -13.36 7.40 -10.00
C ARG A 411 -13.81 8.72 -9.37
N ARG A 412 -13.76 9.81 -10.15
CA ARG A 412 -14.27 11.13 -9.70
C ARG A 412 -15.78 11.14 -9.52
N ARG A 413 -16.52 10.40 -10.33
CA ARG A 413 -17.99 10.25 -10.24
C ARG A 413 -18.42 9.48 -8.98
N TRP A 414 -17.67 8.45 -8.59
CA TRP A 414 -17.94 7.68 -7.36
C TRP A 414 -17.81 8.51 -6.09
N CYS A 415 -17.05 9.60 -6.16
CA CYS A 415 -17.07 10.65 -5.15
C CYS A 415 -18.15 11.70 -5.48
N SER A 416 -19.35 11.53 -4.88
CA SER A 416 -20.39 12.57 -4.90
C SER A 416 -19.85 13.95 -4.53
N GLN A 417 -20.44 15.03 -5.05
CA GLN A 417 -20.07 16.42 -4.71
C GLN A 417 -20.43 16.82 -3.25
N SER A 418 -20.87 15.87 -2.41
CA SER A 418 -21.28 16.12 -1.02
C SER A 418 -20.07 16.13 -0.06
N ALA A 419 -20.32 16.36 1.23
CA ALA A 419 -19.29 16.35 2.27
C ALA A 419 -18.49 15.03 2.32
N ALA A 420 -19.08 13.91 1.88
CA ALA A 420 -18.40 12.63 1.74
C ALA A 420 -17.26 12.60 0.70
N ARG A 421 -17.10 13.62 -0.15
CA ARG A 421 -15.93 13.77 -1.05
C ARG A 421 -14.62 13.90 -0.28
N ARG A 422 -14.67 14.47 0.91
CA ARG A 422 -13.53 14.62 1.83
C ARG A 422 -12.91 13.29 2.29
N LEU A 423 -13.68 12.19 2.19
CA LEU A 423 -13.16 10.84 2.45
C LEU A 423 -12.15 10.40 1.36
N GLY A 424 -12.10 11.13 0.24
CA GLY A 424 -11.06 11.01 -0.78
C GLY A 424 -11.03 9.64 -1.44
N ASP A 425 -9.82 9.11 -1.60
CA ASP A 425 -9.59 7.82 -2.27
C ASP A 425 -10.22 6.66 -1.50
N LEU A 426 -10.39 6.78 -0.18
CA LEU A 426 -11.01 5.75 0.64
C LEU A 426 -12.47 5.48 0.22
N LYS A 427 -13.19 6.53 -0.21
CA LYS A 427 -14.55 6.39 -0.74
C LYS A 427 -14.55 5.69 -2.10
N VAL A 428 -13.59 6.01 -2.97
CA VAL A 428 -13.41 5.36 -4.27
C VAL A 428 -13.21 3.86 -4.08
N LEU A 429 -12.38 3.47 -3.11
CA LEU A 429 -12.16 2.06 -2.76
C LEU A 429 -13.44 1.37 -2.29
N MET A 430 -14.19 1.98 -1.37
CA MET A 430 -15.44 1.41 -0.88
C MET A 430 -16.48 1.26 -2.01
N HIS A 431 -16.58 2.25 -2.90
CA HIS A 431 -17.47 2.19 -4.04
C HIS A 431 -17.03 1.13 -5.06
N ALA A 432 -15.73 0.97 -5.28
CA ALA A 432 -15.19 -0.08 -6.14
C ALA A 432 -15.61 -1.49 -5.68
N ALA A 433 -15.63 -1.74 -4.37
CA ALA A 433 -16.14 -3.00 -3.83
C ALA A 433 -17.65 -3.18 -4.10
N SER A 434 -18.44 -2.11 -3.93
CA SER A 434 -19.88 -2.15 -4.24
C SER A 434 -20.14 -2.42 -5.72
N VAL A 435 -19.35 -1.83 -6.63
CA VAL A 435 -19.48 -2.08 -8.07
C VAL A 435 -19.12 -3.54 -8.39
N ALA A 436 -18.05 -4.07 -7.80
CA ALA A 436 -17.66 -5.47 -7.99
C ALA A 436 -18.73 -6.46 -7.51
N GLU A 437 -19.43 -6.16 -6.41
CA GLU A 437 -20.58 -6.95 -5.94
C GLU A 437 -21.75 -6.90 -6.92
N GLN A 438 -22.07 -5.73 -7.47
CA GLN A 438 -23.15 -5.55 -8.46
C GLN A 438 -22.89 -6.33 -9.75
N VAL A 439 -21.65 -6.32 -10.25
CA VAL A 439 -21.25 -7.10 -11.44
C VAL A 439 -20.88 -8.55 -11.11
N LYS A 440 -21.14 -9.00 -9.87
CA LYS A 440 -20.86 -10.36 -9.38
C LYS A 440 -19.44 -10.84 -9.66
N TYR A 441 -18.46 -9.95 -9.55
CA TYR A 441 -17.04 -10.23 -9.81
C TYR A 441 -16.73 -10.73 -11.22
N ASN A 442 -17.57 -10.40 -12.22
CA ASN A 442 -17.27 -10.73 -13.62
C ASN A 442 -15.95 -10.04 -14.05
N PRO A 443 -14.93 -10.80 -14.49
CA PRO A 443 -13.63 -10.26 -14.92
C PRO A 443 -13.72 -9.15 -15.97
N GLN A 444 -14.56 -9.34 -16.99
CA GLN A 444 -14.62 -8.41 -18.13
C GLN A 444 -15.22 -7.06 -17.73
N GLU A 445 -16.33 -7.08 -16.98
CA GLU A 445 -16.99 -5.86 -16.52
C GLU A 445 -16.16 -5.12 -15.47
N CYS A 446 -15.43 -5.85 -14.62
CA CYS A 446 -14.51 -5.25 -13.66
C CYS A 446 -13.31 -4.58 -14.35
N GLU A 447 -12.70 -5.22 -15.35
CA GLU A 447 -11.55 -4.68 -16.08
C GLU A 447 -11.92 -3.38 -16.83
N LYS A 448 -13.09 -3.32 -17.48
CA LYS A 448 -13.61 -2.09 -18.14
C LYS A 448 -13.68 -0.89 -17.19
N VAL A 449 -13.98 -1.15 -15.91
CA VAL A 449 -14.13 -0.14 -14.87
C VAL A 449 -12.81 0.12 -14.11
N GLY A 450 -11.74 -0.58 -14.50
CA GLY A 450 -10.41 -0.43 -13.90
C GLY A 450 -10.28 -1.11 -12.53
N LEU A 451 -11.04 -2.18 -12.29
CA LEU A 451 -11.07 -2.95 -11.04
C LEU A 451 -10.29 -4.26 -11.17
N ARG A 452 -9.57 -4.64 -10.10
CA ARG A 452 -8.82 -5.89 -10.08
C ARG A 452 -9.60 -6.97 -9.34
N VAL A 453 -10.20 -7.90 -10.10
CA VAL A 453 -11.08 -8.94 -9.54
C VAL A 453 -10.43 -9.77 -8.45
N LYS A 454 -9.21 -10.29 -8.69
CA LYS A 454 -8.47 -11.10 -7.69
C LYS A 454 -8.37 -10.40 -6.33
N ALA A 455 -7.96 -9.13 -6.34
CA ALA A 455 -7.81 -8.35 -5.12
C ALA A 455 -9.15 -8.09 -4.43
N LEU A 456 -10.22 -7.86 -5.18
CA LEU A 456 -11.54 -7.65 -4.60
C LEU A 456 -12.14 -8.94 -4.04
N VAL A 457 -11.86 -10.10 -4.65
CA VAL A 457 -12.21 -11.42 -4.10
C VAL A 457 -11.43 -11.70 -2.81
N GLU A 458 -10.12 -11.41 -2.78
CA GLU A 458 -9.31 -11.49 -1.57
C GLU A 458 -9.83 -10.54 -0.47
N ALA A 459 -10.21 -9.32 -0.83
CA ALA A 459 -10.78 -8.35 0.10
C ALA A 459 -12.11 -8.85 0.66
N ARG A 460 -12.94 -9.54 -0.14
CA ARG A 460 -14.18 -10.19 0.33
C ARG A 460 -13.88 -11.33 1.31
N LYS A 461 -12.90 -12.18 1.03
CA LYS A 461 -12.47 -13.26 1.94
C LYS A 461 -11.96 -12.69 3.27
N LEU A 462 -11.14 -11.63 3.22
CA LEU A 462 -10.65 -10.93 4.40
C LEU A 462 -11.79 -10.27 5.19
N ARG A 463 -12.75 -9.64 4.50
CA ARG A 463 -13.96 -9.09 5.11
C ARG A 463 -14.71 -10.15 5.91
N GLN A 464 -14.87 -11.35 5.35
CA GLN A 464 -15.52 -12.48 6.04
C GLN A 464 -14.74 -12.92 7.29
N GLN A 465 -13.43 -13.06 7.18
CA GLN A 465 -12.59 -13.43 8.31
C GLN A 465 -12.67 -12.40 9.43
N LEU A 466 -12.58 -11.12 9.10
CA LEU A 466 -12.64 -10.03 10.08
C LEU A 466 -14.02 -9.94 10.74
N THR A 467 -15.11 -10.08 9.99
CA THR A 467 -16.47 -10.15 10.56
C THR A 467 -16.60 -11.31 11.54
N ASN A 468 -16.06 -12.48 11.23
CA ASN A 468 -16.08 -13.63 12.13
C ASN A 468 -15.28 -13.36 13.42
N ILE A 469 -14.11 -12.73 13.32
CA ILE A 469 -13.27 -12.37 14.47
C ILE A 469 -13.96 -11.32 15.36
N VAL A 470 -14.57 -10.30 14.75
CA VAL A 470 -15.34 -9.27 15.49
C VAL A 470 -16.52 -9.91 16.22
N ASN A 471 -17.27 -10.79 15.56
CA ASN A 471 -18.39 -11.50 16.18
C ASN A 471 -17.94 -12.44 17.31
N ALA A 472 -16.77 -13.07 17.19
CA ALA A 472 -16.22 -13.90 18.27
C ALA A 472 -15.72 -13.07 19.47
N SER A 473 -15.25 -11.84 19.21
CA SER A 473 -14.68 -10.96 20.24
C SER A 473 -15.73 -10.08 20.92
N SER A 474 -16.85 -9.77 20.26
CA SER A 474 -17.93 -8.93 20.77
C SER A 474 -19.02 -9.76 21.44
N LYS A 475 -19.45 -9.34 22.64
CA LYS A 475 -20.57 -9.95 23.38
C LYS A 475 -21.93 -9.34 23.03
N LYS A 476 -22.03 -8.51 21.99
CA LYS A 476 -23.27 -7.81 21.64
C LYS A 476 -24.30 -8.76 21.02
N ALA A 477 -25.58 -8.48 21.28
CA ALA A 477 -26.73 -9.30 20.87
C ALA A 477 -27.01 -9.29 19.36
N SER A 478 -26.52 -8.29 18.61
CA SER A 478 -26.65 -8.20 17.16
C SER A 478 -25.33 -8.59 16.50
N ALA A 479 -25.24 -9.82 15.99
CA ALA A 479 -24.11 -10.25 15.18
C ALA A 479 -23.98 -9.36 13.95
N VAL A 480 -22.77 -8.91 13.64
CA VAL A 480 -22.49 -8.16 12.41
C VAL A 480 -22.57 -9.15 11.26
N THR A 481 -23.45 -8.89 10.31
CA THR A 481 -23.60 -9.69 9.09
C THR A 481 -22.92 -8.99 7.92
N ILE A 482 -22.39 -9.77 6.99
CA ILE A 482 -21.86 -9.22 5.74
C ILE A 482 -23.05 -8.90 4.84
N ASP A 483 -23.27 -7.62 4.63
CA ASP A 483 -24.19 -7.14 3.61
C ASP A 483 -23.45 -7.05 2.26
N PRO A 484 -23.83 -7.84 1.25
CA PRO A 484 -23.28 -7.74 -0.10
C PRO A 484 -23.61 -6.39 -0.76
N ASN A 485 -24.74 -5.78 -0.42
CA ASN A 485 -25.21 -4.52 -0.99
C ASN A 485 -25.17 -3.39 0.06
N LEU A 486 -24.05 -3.30 0.79
CA LEU A 486 -23.86 -2.26 1.79
C LEU A 486 -23.99 -0.87 1.13
N PRO A 487 -24.95 -0.03 1.54
CA PRO A 487 -25.12 1.29 0.93
C PRO A 487 -23.88 2.16 1.19
N PRO A 488 -23.58 3.12 0.29
CA PRO A 488 -22.50 4.06 0.51
C PRO A 488 -22.70 4.79 1.84
N PRO A 489 -21.61 5.11 2.57
CA PRO A 489 -21.73 5.78 3.85
C PRO A 489 -22.43 7.14 3.68
N THR A 490 -23.34 7.45 4.60
CA THR A 490 -23.95 8.79 4.67
C THR A 490 -22.89 9.86 4.96
N ASP A 491 -23.19 11.14 4.72
CA ASP A 491 -22.22 12.21 4.99
C ASP A 491 -21.76 12.23 6.47
N GLN A 492 -22.65 11.92 7.41
CA GLN A 492 -22.30 11.78 8.83
C GLN A 492 -21.41 10.57 9.08
N GLN A 493 -21.73 9.41 8.50
CA GLN A 493 -20.88 8.21 8.63
C GLN A 493 -19.51 8.43 8.00
N ALA A 494 -19.45 9.10 6.84
CA ALA A 494 -18.20 9.45 6.18
C ALA A 494 -17.34 10.38 7.06
N GLN A 495 -17.94 11.39 7.70
CA GLN A 495 -17.24 12.24 8.65
C GLN A 495 -16.67 11.46 9.85
N LEU A 496 -17.45 10.54 10.43
CA LEU A 496 -16.99 9.69 11.53
C LEU A 496 -15.87 8.74 11.09
N LEU A 497 -15.97 8.15 9.89
CA LEU A 497 -14.89 7.34 9.31
C LEU A 497 -13.61 8.15 9.14
N ARG A 498 -13.69 9.41 8.65
CA ARG A 498 -12.51 10.30 8.58
C ARG A 498 -11.90 10.54 9.95
N GLN A 499 -12.72 10.79 10.99
CA GLN A 499 -12.23 10.96 12.36
C GLN A 499 -11.53 9.69 12.88
N MET A 500 -12.08 8.51 12.60
CA MET A 500 -11.44 7.24 12.95
C MET A 500 -10.11 7.03 12.21
N VAL A 501 -10.02 7.49 10.95
CA VAL A 501 -8.76 7.48 10.18
C VAL A 501 -7.73 8.36 10.89
N VAL A 502 -8.10 9.58 11.30
CA VAL A 502 -7.21 10.47 12.06
C VAL A 502 -6.71 9.83 13.36
N ALA A 503 -7.60 9.22 14.13
CA ALA A 503 -7.23 8.59 15.40
C ALA A 503 -6.37 7.31 15.24
N SER A 504 -6.39 6.67 14.07
CA SER A 504 -5.66 5.43 13.80
C SER A 504 -4.33 5.65 13.09
N PHE A 505 -4.26 6.63 12.18
CA PHE A 505 -3.12 6.88 11.28
C PHE A 505 -2.50 8.26 11.47
N ALA A 506 -2.48 8.76 12.70
CA ALA A 506 -1.93 10.08 13.04
C ALA A 506 -0.42 10.22 12.69
N ASP A 507 0.29 9.10 12.53
CA ASP A 507 1.67 9.05 12.04
C ASP A 507 1.81 9.41 10.56
N ARG A 508 0.72 9.37 9.79
CA ARG A 508 0.70 9.54 8.32
C ARG A 508 -0.05 10.80 7.90
N ILE A 509 0.16 11.89 8.62
CA ILE A 509 -0.40 13.20 8.29
C ILE A 509 0.62 14.00 7.47
N ALA A 510 0.13 14.64 6.42
CA ALA A 510 0.87 15.62 5.64
C ALA A 510 0.12 16.96 5.63
N ARG A 511 0.89 18.07 5.64
CA ARG A 511 0.39 19.43 5.56
C ARG A 511 0.86 20.08 4.27
N ARG A 512 -0.03 20.77 3.57
CA ARG A 512 0.32 21.54 2.37
C ARG A 512 1.28 22.68 2.72
N VAL A 513 2.29 22.90 1.89
CA VAL A 513 3.26 23.99 2.10
C VAL A 513 2.68 25.31 1.60
N ASP A 514 2.69 26.33 2.46
CA ASP A 514 2.29 27.68 2.11
C ASP A 514 3.43 28.42 1.41
N ARG A 515 3.22 28.76 0.14
CA ARG A 515 4.24 29.42 -0.70
C ARG A 515 4.56 30.85 -0.29
N SER A 516 3.71 31.46 0.52
CA SER A 516 3.88 32.86 0.97
C SER A 516 4.94 33.01 2.07
N ILE A 517 5.41 31.91 2.67
CA ILE A 517 6.22 31.94 3.90
C ILE A 517 7.72 31.66 3.63
N GLY A 518 8.09 31.19 2.43
CA GLY A 518 9.47 30.77 2.09
C GLY A 518 10.19 31.66 1.05
N GLN A 519 11.53 31.75 1.16
CA GLN A 519 12.41 32.35 0.16
C GLN A 519 12.80 31.38 -0.99
N GLU A 520 12.51 30.08 -0.85
CA GLU A 520 12.79 29.06 -1.87
C GLU A 520 11.57 28.86 -2.80
N GLU A 521 11.82 28.66 -4.09
CA GLU A 521 10.80 28.26 -5.07
C GLU A 521 10.28 26.85 -4.77
N VAL A 522 9.25 26.76 -3.92
CA VAL A 522 8.57 25.50 -3.64
C VAL A 522 7.62 25.14 -4.80
N GLN A 523 7.75 23.91 -5.33
CA GLN A 523 6.91 23.41 -6.41
C GLN A 523 5.41 23.43 -6.02
N LYS A 524 4.54 23.73 -6.99
CA LYS A 524 3.08 23.68 -6.81
C LYS A 524 2.63 22.28 -6.35
N GLY A 525 1.74 22.26 -5.35
CA GLY A 525 1.16 21.02 -4.81
C GLY A 525 2.04 20.27 -3.82
N ALA A 526 3.11 20.90 -3.30
CA ALA A 526 4.00 20.29 -2.31
C ALA A 526 3.37 20.19 -0.90
N TYR A 527 3.68 19.10 -0.22
CA TYR A 527 3.31 18.81 1.16
C TYR A 527 4.55 18.47 1.99
N GLU A 528 4.48 18.77 3.28
CA GLU A 528 5.40 18.34 4.32
C GLU A 528 4.79 17.19 5.11
N THR A 529 5.61 16.25 5.57
CA THR A 529 5.15 15.14 6.43
C THR A 529 5.90 15.16 7.76
N THR A 530 5.40 14.40 8.73
CA THR A 530 6.11 14.16 9.99
C THR A 530 7.25 13.14 9.86
N LEU A 531 7.33 12.42 8.73
CA LEU A 531 8.24 11.29 8.52
C LEU A 531 9.51 11.70 7.75
N ILE A 532 9.37 12.60 6.76
CA ILE A 532 10.47 13.05 5.91
C ILE A 532 10.50 14.57 5.80
N LYS A 533 11.72 15.11 5.69
CA LYS A 533 11.97 16.55 5.50
C LYS A 533 11.75 17.01 4.05
N GLU A 534 11.84 16.10 3.09
CA GLU A 534 11.66 16.40 1.68
C GLU A 534 10.18 16.59 1.34
N HIS A 535 9.92 17.38 0.30
CA HIS A 535 8.57 17.61 -0.21
C HIS A 535 7.97 16.34 -0.82
N VAL A 536 6.69 16.12 -0.54
CA VAL A 536 5.88 15.05 -1.13
C VAL A 536 4.68 15.64 -1.87
N PHE A 537 4.09 14.86 -2.77
CA PHE A 537 2.99 15.32 -3.62
C PHE A 537 1.83 14.33 -3.57
N ILE A 538 0.59 14.79 -3.71
CA ILE A 538 -0.55 13.88 -3.87
C ILE A 538 -0.41 13.14 -5.21
N ASP A 539 -0.67 11.83 -5.22
CA ASP A 539 -0.67 11.05 -6.46
C ASP A 539 -1.66 11.66 -7.48
N PRO A 540 -1.25 11.92 -8.73
CA PRO A 540 -2.13 12.51 -9.75
C PRO A 540 -3.41 11.71 -10.05
N CYS A 541 -3.42 10.41 -9.74
CA CYS A 541 -4.61 9.57 -9.88
C CYS A 541 -5.59 9.68 -8.70
N SER A 542 -5.21 10.40 -7.64
CA SER A 542 -6.07 10.65 -6.48
C SER A 542 -7.20 11.62 -6.84
N VAL A 543 -8.38 11.41 -6.25
CA VAL A 543 -9.51 12.33 -6.43
C VAL A 543 -9.30 13.68 -5.76
N LEU A 544 -8.36 13.77 -4.80
CA LEU A 544 -8.03 14.99 -4.07
C LEU A 544 -6.86 15.78 -4.68
N PHE A 545 -6.28 15.29 -5.78
CA PHE A 545 -5.13 15.93 -6.43
C PHE A 545 -5.37 17.40 -6.78
N THR A 546 -6.55 17.72 -7.32
CA THR A 546 -6.90 19.09 -7.73
C THR A 546 -7.39 19.98 -6.59
N GLU A 547 -7.85 19.39 -5.48
CA GLU A 547 -8.40 20.15 -4.34
C GLU A 547 -7.32 20.71 -3.43
N GLU A 548 -6.17 20.05 -3.38
CA GLU A 548 -5.02 20.41 -2.54
C GLU A 548 -5.40 20.83 -1.10
N PRO A 549 -6.10 19.98 -0.32
CA PRO A 549 -6.52 20.32 1.04
C PRO A 549 -5.34 20.59 1.99
N GLU A 550 -5.52 21.45 3.00
CA GLU A 550 -4.44 21.87 3.93
C GLU A 550 -3.80 20.68 4.66
N PHE A 551 -4.62 19.76 5.17
CA PHE A 551 -4.16 18.54 5.84
C PHE A 551 -4.74 17.30 5.19
N VAL A 552 -3.87 16.30 5.03
CA VAL A 552 -4.25 15.00 4.49
C VAL A 552 -3.65 13.85 5.31
N ILE A 553 -4.34 12.72 5.30
CA ILE A 553 -3.77 11.43 5.68
C ILE A 553 -3.54 10.60 4.43
N PHE A 554 -2.44 9.86 4.42
CA PHE A 554 -2.06 8.95 3.34
C PHE A 554 -1.85 7.53 3.87
N GLN A 555 -1.98 6.54 2.99
CA GLN A 555 -1.66 5.15 3.32
C GLN A 555 -0.16 4.89 3.26
N GLU A 556 0.49 5.26 2.16
CA GLU A 556 1.92 5.04 1.95
C GLU A 556 2.52 6.13 1.05
N ILE A 557 3.83 6.34 1.20
CA ILE A 557 4.62 7.19 0.31
C ILE A 557 5.33 6.28 -0.69
N VAL A 558 5.05 6.47 -1.97
CA VAL A 558 5.71 5.72 -3.05
C VAL A 558 6.60 6.67 -3.84
N GLN A 559 7.89 6.38 -3.88
CA GLN A 559 8.83 7.10 -4.72
C GLN A 559 8.73 6.57 -6.15
N VAL A 560 8.49 7.51 -7.06
CA VAL A 560 8.38 7.32 -8.49
C VAL A 560 9.35 8.31 -9.15
N ASN A 561 10.38 7.79 -9.79
CA ASN A 561 11.51 8.58 -10.27
C ASN A 561 12.12 9.40 -9.11
N GLU A 562 12.14 10.73 -9.23
CA GLU A 562 12.61 11.64 -8.20
C GLU A 562 11.50 12.14 -7.26
N LYS A 563 10.22 11.88 -7.59
CA LYS A 563 9.07 12.40 -6.84
C LYS A 563 8.51 11.37 -5.85
N LYS A 564 8.14 11.86 -4.67
CA LYS A 564 7.53 11.07 -3.60
C LYS A 564 6.03 11.33 -3.57
N LEU A 565 5.25 10.31 -3.91
CA LEU A 565 3.80 10.42 -4.08
C LEU A 565 3.06 9.85 -2.87
N LEU A 566 2.10 10.60 -2.35
CA LEU A 566 1.14 10.20 -1.32
C LEU A 566 0.00 9.44 -1.98
N THR A 567 -0.32 8.27 -1.45
CA THR A 567 -1.31 7.36 -2.03
C THR A 567 -2.44 7.04 -1.06
N SER A 568 -3.64 6.77 -1.60
CA SER A 568 -4.87 6.54 -0.84
C SER A 568 -5.15 7.69 0.15
N VAL A 569 -5.32 8.89 -0.38
CA VAL A 569 -5.36 10.14 0.39
C VAL A 569 -6.77 10.44 0.90
N CYS A 570 -6.87 10.94 2.13
CA CYS A 570 -8.10 11.40 2.78
C CYS A 570 -7.87 12.79 3.38
N SER A 571 -8.84 13.71 3.27
CA SER A 571 -8.69 15.05 3.86
C SER A 571 -8.99 15.06 5.36
N VAL A 572 -8.27 15.92 6.08
CA VAL A 572 -8.36 16.06 7.54
C VAL A 572 -8.73 17.48 7.90
N ASP A 573 -9.67 17.60 8.84
CA ASP A 573 -10.06 18.89 9.39
C ASP A 573 -9.13 19.22 10.58
N LYS A 574 -8.52 20.41 10.57
CA LYS A 574 -7.43 20.81 11.47
C LYS A 574 -7.80 20.74 12.96
N GLU A 575 -9.05 21.02 13.29
CA GLU A 575 -9.61 21.03 14.65
C GLU A 575 -9.73 19.63 15.26
N TRP A 576 -9.48 18.57 14.48
CA TRP A 576 -9.54 17.20 14.94
C TRP A 576 -8.20 16.70 15.46
N LEU A 577 -7.10 17.28 15.00
CA LEU A 577 -5.75 16.82 15.32
C LEU A 577 -5.47 16.90 16.82
N SER A 578 -5.85 18.00 17.45
CA SER A 578 -5.59 18.22 18.88
C SER A 578 -6.38 17.25 19.78
N ARG A 579 -7.57 16.83 19.33
CA ARG A 579 -8.48 15.92 20.07
C ARG A 579 -8.27 14.44 19.78
N LEU A 580 -8.04 14.07 18.52
CA LEU A 580 -7.98 12.68 18.05
C LEU A 580 -6.55 12.15 17.97
N ALA A 581 -5.57 13.03 17.85
CA ALA A 581 -4.15 12.72 17.74
C ALA A 581 -3.34 13.40 18.86
N GLU A 582 -3.91 13.51 20.06
CA GLU A 582 -3.31 14.18 21.22
C GLU A 582 -1.88 13.74 21.51
N SER A 583 -1.56 12.44 21.35
CA SER A 583 -0.22 11.88 21.56
C SER A 583 0.85 12.42 20.60
N TYR A 584 0.45 13.09 19.52
CA TYR A 584 1.32 13.72 18.53
C TYR A 584 1.35 15.26 18.66
N CYS A 585 0.55 15.82 19.58
CA CYS A 585 0.48 17.25 19.83
C CYS A 585 1.40 17.65 20.98
N HIS A 586 2.03 18.81 20.85
CA HIS A 586 2.67 19.51 21.94
C HIS A 586 1.77 20.66 22.40
N PHE A 587 1.49 20.69 23.70
CA PHE A 587 0.67 21.72 24.33
C PHE A 587 1.59 22.69 25.04
N GLY A 588 1.59 23.95 24.60
CA GLY A 588 2.40 24.98 25.21
C GLY A 588 1.95 25.31 26.64
N ASP A 589 2.81 26.02 27.36
CA ASP A 589 2.53 26.44 28.73
C ASP A 589 1.25 27.28 28.82
N GLN A 590 0.49 27.07 29.91
CA GLN A 590 -0.67 27.90 30.22
C GLN A 590 -0.21 29.32 30.55
N ASP A 591 -0.63 30.30 29.76
CA ASP A 591 -0.30 31.71 30.00
C ASP A 591 -0.81 32.14 31.38
N LYS A 592 0.11 32.64 32.22
CA LYS A 592 -0.19 33.11 33.58
C LYS A 592 -1.07 34.35 33.56
N ASN A 593 -0.98 35.17 32.51
CA ASN A 593 -1.73 36.40 32.35
C ASN A 593 -3.14 36.17 31.79
N GLN A 594 -3.39 35.01 31.18
CA GLN A 594 -4.72 34.65 30.71
C GLN A 594 -5.62 34.23 31.88
N GLU A 595 -6.78 34.88 31.96
CA GLU A 595 -7.84 34.49 32.90
C GLU A 595 -8.46 33.14 32.47
N PRO A 596 -8.56 32.15 33.38
CA PRO A 596 -9.29 30.91 33.12
C PRO A 596 -10.75 31.15 32.76
N LYS A 597 -11.38 30.14 32.18
CA LYS A 597 -12.81 30.09 31.93
C LYS A 597 -13.38 28.81 32.54
N TYR A 598 -14.66 28.82 32.88
CA TYR A 598 -15.36 27.60 33.25
C TYR A 598 -16.02 26.99 32.01
N ASP A 599 -15.72 25.72 31.73
CA ASP A 599 -16.35 24.95 30.67
C ASP A 599 -17.55 24.21 31.25
N GLU A 600 -18.76 24.68 30.93
CA GLU A 600 -20.03 24.12 31.43
C GLU A 600 -20.25 22.67 30.97
N VAL A 601 -19.69 22.27 29.82
CA VAL A 601 -19.88 20.93 29.24
C VAL A 601 -18.96 19.91 29.90
N LYS A 602 -17.71 20.30 30.15
CA LYS A 602 -16.71 19.45 30.81
C LYS A 602 -16.73 19.56 32.34
N ASP A 603 -17.49 20.53 32.86
CA ASP A 603 -17.60 20.84 34.28
C ASP A 603 -16.21 21.06 34.94
N CYS A 604 -15.40 21.91 34.30
CA CYS A 604 -14.03 22.13 34.76
C CYS A 604 -13.52 23.53 34.41
N VAL A 605 -12.54 24.01 35.20
CA VAL A 605 -11.83 25.25 34.92
C VAL A 605 -10.75 25.00 33.87
N VAL A 606 -10.78 25.77 32.78
CA VAL A 606 -9.91 25.60 31.61
C VAL A 606 -9.15 26.89 31.26
N LYS A 607 -7.99 26.73 30.64
CA LYS A 607 -7.22 27.81 29.99
C LYS A 607 -6.94 27.45 28.54
N SER A 608 -6.89 28.47 27.68
CA SER A 608 -6.62 28.26 26.27
C SER A 608 -5.10 28.18 26.05
N VAL A 609 -4.63 27.06 25.50
CA VAL A 609 -3.21 26.81 25.23
C VAL A 609 -2.94 26.75 23.74
N LYS A 610 -1.77 27.25 23.34
CA LYS A 610 -1.25 27.04 21.99
C LYS A 610 -0.94 25.56 21.79
N VAL A 611 -1.32 25.02 20.65
CA VAL A 611 -1.11 23.61 20.31
C VAL A 611 -0.30 23.54 19.03
N THR A 612 0.76 22.75 19.03
CA THR A 612 1.55 22.43 17.84
C THR A 612 1.50 20.93 17.56
N PHE A 613 1.63 20.54 16.30
CA PHE A 613 1.54 19.15 15.87
C PHE A 613 2.87 18.62 15.31
N GLY A 614 3.28 17.45 15.80
CA GLY A 614 4.42 16.70 15.28
C GLY A 614 5.77 17.41 15.44
N PRO A 615 6.83 16.83 14.86
CA PRO A 615 8.19 17.38 14.95
C PRO A 615 8.39 18.69 14.16
N MET A 616 7.47 19.00 13.24
CA MET A 616 7.48 20.23 12.43
C MET A 616 6.73 21.38 13.11
N GLU A 617 6.21 21.16 14.32
CA GLU A 617 5.52 22.16 15.15
C GLU A 617 4.40 22.92 14.42
N TRP A 618 3.61 22.24 13.59
CA TRP A 618 2.54 22.89 12.85
C TRP A 618 1.51 23.50 13.79
N GLU A 619 1.26 24.80 13.66
CA GLU A 619 0.33 25.52 14.52
C GLU A 619 -1.11 25.04 14.33
N LEU A 620 -1.73 24.57 15.41
CA LEU A 620 -3.12 24.17 15.48
C LEU A 620 -3.98 25.24 16.18
N PRO A 621 -5.31 25.21 16.02
CA PRO A 621 -6.21 26.08 16.76
C PRO A 621 -5.99 25.94 18.27
N VAL A 622 -6.12 27.06 18.98
CA VAL A 622 -5.97 27.11 20.44
C VAL A 622 -7.01 26.21 21.09
N GLU A 623 -6.58 25.37 22.04
CA GLU A 623 -7.46 24.43 22.72
C GLU A 623 -7.58 24.75 24.21
N ASN A 624 -8.77 24.55 24.77
CA ASN A 624 -9.02 24.72 26.20
C ASN A 624 -8.61 23.46 26.96
N ARG A 625 -7.57 23.58 27.79
CA ARG A 625 -7.06 22.51 28.65
C ARG A 625 -7.38 22.80 30.11
N ILE A 626 -7.60 21.74 30.88
CA ILE A 626 -7.91 21.81 32.32
C ILE A 626 -6.75 22.48 33.04
N VAL A 627 -7.04 23.41 33.95
CA VAL A 627 -6.04 24.02 34.82
C VAL A 627 -5.55 22.95 35.82
N PRO A 628 -4.23 22.81 36.04
CA PRO A 628 -3.70 21.88 37.04
C PRO A 628 -4.39 22.02 38.39
N HIS A 629 -4.50 20.92 39.13
CA HIS A 629 -5.14 20.92 40.46
C HIS A 629 -4.22 21.60 41.49
N ASP A 630 -4.18 22.92 41.44
CA ASP A 630 -3.45 23.78 42.37
C ASP A 630 -4.39 24.73 43.10
N ILE A 631 -3.86 25.48 44.05
CA ILE A 631 -4.64 26.45 44.84
C ILE A 631 -5.26 27.53 43.94
N LEU A 632 -4.63 27.84 42.80
CA LEU A 632 -5.12 28.84 41.87
C LEU A 632 -6.39 28.35 41.15
N MET A 633 -6.44 27.07 40.77
CA MET A 633 -7.63 26.43 40.22
C MET A 633 -8.82 26.54 41.18
N TYR A 634 -8.66 26.19 42.46
CA TYR A 634 -9.75 26.32 43.45
C TYR A 634 -10.20 27.78 43.66
N ARG A 635 -9.27 28.74 43.59
CA ARG A 635 -9.61 30.17 43.65
C ARG A 635 -10.48 30.58 42.47
N TRP A 636 -10.14 30.17 41.26
CA TRP A 636 -10.92 30.47 40.06
C TRP A 636 -12.24 29.72 40.02
N PHE A 637 -12.28 28.46 40.43
CA PHE A 637 -13.53 27.72 40.60
C PHE A 637 -14.48 28.46 41.56
N ALA A 638 -13.96 28.98 42.68
CA ALA A 638 -14.76 29.80 43.59
C ALA A 638 -15.28 31.10 42.96
N VAL A 639 -14.50 31.75 42.07
CA VAL A 639 -14.99 32.90 41.29
C VAL A 639 -16.21 32.49 40.48
N PHE A 640 -16.10 31.42 39.68
CA PHE A 640 -17.18 30.97 38.79
C PHE A 640 -18.40 30.42 39.54
N LEU A 641 -18.19 29.81 40.70
CA LEU A 641 -19.25 29.38 41.59
C LEU A 641 -20.04 30.59 42.12
N LEU A 642 -19.33 31.62 42.60
CA LEU A 642 -19.94 32.84 43.12
C LEU A 642 -20.57 33.71 42.03
N ASP A 643 -20.03 33.70 40.81
CA ASP A 643 -20.62 34.34 39.63
C ASP A 643 -21.86 33.59 39.10
N GLY A 644 -22.18 32.42 39.65
CA GLY A 644 -23.34 31.61 39.27
C GLY A 644 -23.20 30.89 37.93
N LEU A 645 -21.97 30.75 37.41
CA LEU A 645 -21.68 29.98 36.19
C LEU A 645 -21.68 28.47 36.45
N VAL A 646 -21.23 28.04 37.63
CA VAL A 646 -21.23 26.62 38.05
C VAL A 646 -22.63 26.19 38.48
N PHE A 647 -23.37 27.09 39.16
CA PHE A 647 -24.72 26.80 39.63
C PHE A 647 -25.65 27.99 39.38
N GLU A 648 -26.54 27.83 38.40
CA GLU A 648 -27.35 28.93 37.88
C GLU A 648 -28.29 29.55 38.94
N LYS A 649 -28.70 28.79 39.95
CA LYS A 649 -29.51 29.33 41.07
C LYS A 649 -28.79 30.41 41.89
N LEU A 650 -27.45 30.46 41.85
CA LEU A 650 -26.68 31.50 42.54
C LEU A 650 -26.70 32.83 41.78
N LYS A 651 -27.07 32.83 40.50
CA LYS A 651 -27.06 34.02 39.64
C LYS A 651 -27.97 35.14 40.15
N GLU A 652 -29.09 34.79 40.80
CA GLU A 652 -30.00 35.76 41.45
C GLU A 652 -29.33 36.53 42.61
N PHE A 653 -28.35 35.91 43.27
CA PHE A 653 -27.67 36.46 44.44
C PHE A 653 -26.41 37.24 44.08
N VAL A 654 -25.91 37.15 42.84
CA VAL A 654 -24.69 37.84 42.38
C VAL A 654 -24.73 39.35 42.65
N PRO A 655 -25.82 40.09 42.35
CA PRO A 655 -25.88 41.53 42.64
C PRO A 655 -25.88 41.88 44.13
N LYS A 656 -26.17 40.91 45.01
CA LYS A 656 -26.27 41.07 46.47
C LYS A 656 -24.96 40.70 47.19
N LEU A 657 -23.93 40.28 46.47
CA LEU A 657 -22.63 39.93 47.05
C LEU A 657 -21.94 41.15 47.65
N LEU A 658 -21.43 41.01 48.89
CA LEU A 658 -20.71 42.05 49.62
C LEU A 658 -19.37 42.46 48.97
N ALA A 659 -18.87 41.68 48.02
CA ALA A 659 -17.69 41.96 47.24
C ALA A 659 -17.76 41.18 45.92
N PRO A 660 -17.13 41.68 44.85
CA PRO A 660 -17.12 40.99 43.57
C PRO A 660 -16.40 39.63 43.68
N PRO A 661 -16.87 38.59 42.99
CA PRO A 661 -16.25 37.25 42.99
C PRO A 661 -14.76 37.24 42.66
N THR A 662 -14.31 38.15 41.79
CA THR A 662 -12.89 38.36 41.46
C THR A 662 -12.00 38.67 42.67
N THR A 663 -12.58 38.99 43.84
CA THR A 663 -11.84 39.13 45.09
C THR A 663 -11.11 37.84 45.48
N MET A 664 -11.59 36.66 45.07
CA MET A 664 -10.97 35.36 45.37
C MET A 664 -9.54 35.20 44.82
N VAL A 665 -9.22 35.92 43.73
CA VAL A 665 -7.93 35.81 43.02
C VAL A 665 -6.97 36.98 43.29
N LYS A 666 -7.39 38.01 44.03
CA LYS A 666 -6.54 39.17 44.35
C LYS A 666 -5.50 38.83 45.42
N SER A 667 -4.35 39.52 45.39
CA SER A 667 -3.24 39.31 46.35
C SER A 667 -3.66 39.51 47.82
N TRP A 668 -4.56 40.45 48.09
CA TRP A 668 -5.11 40.72 49.43
C TRP A 668 -6.24 39.77 49.85
N ALA A 669 -6.64 38.81 49.02
CA ALA A 669 -7.72 37.86 49.35
C ALA A 669 -7.44 37.06 50.63
N LYS A 670 -6.16 36.86 50.98
CA LYS A 670 -5.74 36.16 52.21
C LYS A 670 -6.07 36.95 53.49
N LEU A 671 -6.29 38.26 53.38
CA LEU A 671 -6.59 39.12 54.54
C LEU A 671 -8.09 39.09 54.91
N GLN A 672 -8.95 38.52 54.05
CA GLN A 672 -10.39 38.42 54.29
C GLN A 672 -10.76 37.00 54.73
N LYS A 673 -11.27 36.86 55.97
CA LYS A 673 -11.71 35.55 56.51
C LYS A 673 -12.70 34.81 55.61
N ARG A 674 -13.58 35.52 54.91
CA ARG A 674 -14.63 34.93 54.05
C ARG A 674 -14.07 34.17 52.84
N THR A 675 -13.07 34.74 52.16
CA THR A 675 -12.45 34.16 50.95
C THR A 675 -11.58 32.97 51.33
N GLU A 676 -10.87 33.05 52.45
CA GLU A 676 -10.06 31.94 52.97
C GLU A 676 -10.93 30.78 53.49
N SER A 677 -12.03 31.07 54.20
CA SER A 677 -12.97 30.05 54.66
C SER A 677 -13.59 29.25 53.51
N LEU A 678 -14.05 29.94 52.45
CA LEU A 678 -14.58 29.28 51.25
C LEU A 678 -13.50 28.44 50.53
N LEU A 679 -12.32 29.02 50.30
CA LEU A 679 -11.22 28.32 49.63
C LEU A 679 -10.79 27.07 50.39
N ASN A 680 -10.60 27.18 51.71
CA ASN A 680 -10.20 26.03 52.54
C ASN A 680 -11.26 24.94 52.50
N ARG A 681 -12.55 25.30 52.48
CA ARG A 681 -13.63 24.31 52.42
C ARG A 681 -13.71 23.59 51.07
N LEU A 682 -13.46 24.32 49.97
CA LEU A 682 -13.37 23.74 48.63
C LEU A 682 -12.17 22.77 48.53
N ILE A 683 -11.01 23.15 49.06
CA ILE A 683 -9.82 22.30 49.07
C ILE A 683 -10.01 21.07 49.96
N GLU A 684 -10.51 21.24 51.19
CA GLU A 684 -10.75 20.13 52.15
C GLU A 684 -11.71 19.07 51.60
N LYS A 685 -12.65 19.47 50.75
CA LYS A 685 -13.62 18.59 50.11
C LYS A 685 -13.28 18.24 48.66
N GLU A 686 -12.12 18.68 48.17
CA GLU A 686 -11.66 18.51 46.79
C GLU A 686 -12.72 18.92 45.73
N VAL A 687 -13.51 19.96 46.04
CA VAL A 687 -14.60 20.42 45.16
C VAL A 687 -14.03 21.36 44.10
N CYS A 688 -13.96 20.86 42.86
CA CYS A 688 -13.48 21.59 41.68
C CYS A 688 -14.41 21.48 40.46
N SER A 689 -15.57 20.85 40.63
CA SER A 689 -16.62 20.59 39.65
C SER A 689 -17.99 20.77 40.31
N PHE A 690 -19.04 20.90 39.51
CA PHE A 690 -20.44 20.88 39.93
C PHE A 690 -20.87 19.48 40.39
N PHE A 691 -20.44 18.43 39.68
CA PHE A 691 -20.77 17.03 39.98
C PHE A 691 -19.91 16.40 41.08
#